data_AF-A0A2S4L812-F1
#
_entry.id   AF-A0A2S4L812-F1
#
_cell.length_a   1.000
_cell.length_b   1.000
_cell.length_c   1.000
_cell.angle_alpha   90.00
_cell.angle_beta   90.00
_cell.angle_gamma   90.00
#
_symmetry.space_group_name_H-M   'P 1'
#
loop_
_entity.id
_entity.type
_entity.pdbx_description
1 polymer ?
#
loop_
_entity_poly.entity_id
_entity_poly.type
_entity_poly.pdbx_seq_one_letter_code
_entity_poly.pdbx_strand_id
1 'polypeptide(L)'
;MKRKLDQNGVPSPEPKARHPGEAEGAEEETTFADLGLDPRLVQAVAEQSFLKPTLVQREAIPLALNGKDVLCKAKTGSGKTAAYVLPVLAGVLKRKSTDASAATSALILVPTRELADQVFKAIEKLSAFCAKDIRAVKLTDKLSDAVQRSLLSTSPDVVISTPARAWYNVNSNSSALDLSKLSHLVLDEADLLLSYGYDEDLENLSWSIPKGIQTIMMSATLTAEVDSLKKIFYRSNVPTLLDLEEPDAEGEGVTQLVTKCGEDEKFLLAYVIFKLQLVKGKCIIFVGDVDRCYRVKLFFEQFGIRSCILNSELPVNSRLHVVEEFNRNVYDIIIASDEKEVLGNKEKADEEKEDENAHDEQGDDATEKEGQRPKKKRKMSKRDKEYGVSRGIDFKNVAAVINFDLPTSASSYTHRIGRTGRAGQAGMALSFVVPKELYRKHMPTTTPTAENDEKVLARITRQQVKKGKEIKPYNFNTKQVEAFRYRMNDALRAVTKVAVREARTRELRQELLKSEKLKRYFEENPSEINHLRHDGELRTARQQAHLKHIPDYLLPKEGKKALTEDDIGFVPLRKAGKVRGHRKGKGTKRGVFKVGGRKGDPLKTFKARPFDTHNRFRQSREPQRPDPSSYFFDANFCTMRRSATLAALVGAWTVLATKCSLGSKCPKDSPCCSQYGECGVGAYCLGGCDPRMSFSLDSCAPEPVCKSTTTKFNNLDSIVDIGSYLGDATKADWVAQGEPAQLDGNVLLTMPKNSVGTVLASTAYMWYGNVKARFKTSRGKGVVTAFILLSDVKDEIDYEFVGVDLQTAQTNYYFQGIPDYHNSGNISLSDTFRNFHEYEIRWTPDRIEWLVDGQVGRSKDRKDTWNETTQQWMFPQTPARVQLSIWPGGLASNAKGTIDWAGGEIDWNADDVKKAGYFYATFSEVSIECYDAKNAPGTNHGKSYTFNDAKGTNDTVIDGGKNTVLGSLEASGLDMDKGKQDKSSASSSADKPKNTQNNIPGGGSSGQDHSGSGGSGGSGSSGGGGGGNSASSQPTSASSSCDTKSFHQDCGKSSDSGKSGSTKASASALAIIIAGVALYWL
;
A
#
# COMPACT_ATOMS: atom_id res chain seq x y z
N MET A 1 43.41 -54.91 -21.98
CA MET A 1 44.24 -54.36 -23.09
C MET A 1 45.39 -53.53 -22.52
N LYS A 2 46.30 -52.98 -23.34
CA LYS A 2 47.57 -52.39 -22.87
C LYS A 2 47.36 -51.19 -21.93
N ARG A 3 48.17 -51.12 -20.86
CA ARG A 3 48.20 -50.00 -19.90
C ARG A 3 48.69 -48.72 -20.58
N LYS A 4 48.13 -47.56 -20.22
CA LYS A 4 48.79 -46.26 -20.46
C LYS A 4 49.81 -46.04 -19.34
N LEU A 5 51.05 -45.69 -19.71
CA LEU A 5 52.05 -45.14 -18.81
C LEU A 5 51.98 -43.61 -18.84
N ASP A 6 52.52 -42.96 -17.83
CA ASP A 6 52.76 -41.51 -17.85
C ASP A 6 54.07 -41.17 -18.60
N GLN A 7 54.45 -39.89 -18.59
CA GLN A 7 55.61 -39.38 -19.32
C GLN A 7 56.96 -39.88 -18.75
N ASN A 8 56.97 -40.48 -17.56
CA ASN A 8 58.16 -41.02 -16.90
C ASN A 8 58.19 -42.56 -16.88
N GLY A 9 57.17 -43.24 -17.43
CA GLY A 9 57.20 -44.67 -17.71
C GLY A 9 56.96 -45.61 -16.52
N VAL A 10 56.49 -45.11 -15.38
CA VAL A 10 56.33 -45.90 -14.15
C VAL A 10 54.88 -46.39 -13.96
N PRO A 11 54.61 -47.70 -13.77
CA PRO A 11 53.29 -48.18 -13.37
C PRO A 11 53.09 -48.03 -11.85
N SER A 12 52.16 -47.17 -11.44
CA SER A 12 51.80 -46.99 -10.02
C SER A 12 50.88 -48.11 -9.51
N PRO A 13 51.02 -48.61 -8.25
CA PRO A 13 50.34 -49.82 -7.77
C PRO A 13 48.93 -49.59 -7.21
N GLU A 14 48.06 -50.60 -7.36
CA GLU A 14 46.71 -50.64 -6.78
C GLU A 14 46.75 -51.00 -5.27
N PRO A 15 46.07 -50.25 -4.38
CA PRO A 15 45.89 -50.63 -2.98
C PRO A 15 44.73 -51.62 -2.79
N LYS A 16 44.86 -52.50 -1.78
CA LYS A 16 43.90 -53.57 -1.49
C LYS A 16 42.65 -53.06 -0.78
N ALA A 17 41.52 -53.76 -0.96
CA ALA A 17 40.29 -53.53 -0.21
C ALA A 17 40.48 -53.69 1.30
N ARG A 18 39.76 -52.87 2.09
CA ARG A 18 39.65 -52.94 3.56
C ARG A 18 38.21 -53.26 3.98
N HIS A 19 38.04 -53.75 5.20
CA HIS A 19 36.73 -54.08 5.77
C HIS A 19 35.94 -52.82 6.20
N PRO A 20 34.59 -52.88 6.20
CA PRO A 20 33.75 -51.81 6.72
C PRO A 20 33.74 -51.85 8.26
N GLY A 21 34.56 -51.03 8.92
CA GLY A 21 34.62 -51.06 10.40
C GLY A 21 35.59 -50.10 11.12
N GLU A 22 36.28 -49.19 10.43
CA GLU A 22 37.16 -48.21 11.07
C GLU A 22 36.79 -46.78 10.65
N ALA A 23 36.91 -45.83 11.58
CA ALA A 23 36.49 -44.44 11.39
C ALA A 23 37.69 -43.54 11.00
N GLU A 24 37.87 -43.32 9.71
CA GLU A 24 38.74 -42.28 9.14
C GLU A 24 37.87 -41.05 8.82
N GLY A 25 38.13 -39.84 9.29
CA GLY A 25 39.08 -39.41 10.33
C GLY A 25 38.69 -38.01 10.83
N ALA A 26 39.27 -37.55 11.95
CA ALA A 26 39.03 -36.19 12.43
C ALA A 26 39.84 -35.17 11.61
N GLU A 27 39.17 -34.20 10.98
CA GLU A 27 39.86 -32.97 10.54
C GLU A 27 40.41 -32.24 11.78
N GLU A 28 41.62 -31.70 11.69
CA GLU A 28 42.14 -30.80 12.73
C GLU A 28 41.23 -29.56 12.82
N GLU A 29 40.74 -29.25 14.02
CA GLU A 29 39.70 -28.23 14.20
C GLU A 29 40.28 -26.80 14.14
N THR A 30 40.65 -26.35 12.94
CA THR A 30 41.17 -25.00 12.65
C THR A 30 40.35 -23.91 13.33
N THR A 31 40.97 -23.13 14.20
CA THR A 31 40.35 -22.02 14.92
C THR A 31 40.60 -20.69 14.21
N PHE A 32 39.93 -19.61 14.65
CA PHE A 32 40.19 -18.27 14.12
C PHE A 32 41.59 -17.71 14.44
N ALA A 33 42.30 -18.26 15.44
CA ALA A 33 43.68 -17.88 15.73
C ALA A 33 44.65 -18.41 14.66
N ASP A 34 44.38 -19.62 14.17
CA ASP A 34 45.21 -20.33 13.18
C ASP A 34 45.12 -19.70 11.77
N LEU A 35 44.10 -18.85 11.53
CA LEU A 35 43.92 -18.12 10.27
C LEU A 35 44.85 -16.90 10.12
N GLY A 36 45.72 -16.60 11.09
CA GLY A 36 46.72 -15.53 10.98
C GLY A 36 46.17 -14.09 11.12
N LEU A 37 45.08 -13.92 11.88
CA LEU A 37 44.44 -12.63 12.13
C LEU A 37 45.12 -11.83 13.26
N ASP A 38 44.92 -10.50 13.27
CA ASP A 38 45.33 -9.64 14.39
C ASP A 38 44.65 -10.12 15.70
N PRO A 39 45.37 -10.27 16.83
CA PRO A 39 44.81 -10.77 18.07
C PRO A 39 43.55 -10.03 18.56
N ARG A 40 43.41 -8.74 18.24
CA ARG A 40 42.24 -7.93 18.61
C ARG A 40 41.00 -8.30 17.79
N LEU A 41 41.19 -8.68 16.53
CA LEU A 41 40.12 -9.22 15.68
C LEU A 41 39.72 -10.62 16.15
N VAL A 42 40.67 -11.47 16.53
CA VAL A 42 40.38 -12.78 17.15
C VAL A 42 39.60 -12.62 18.46
N GLN A 43 39.96 -11.64 19.30
CA GLN A 43 39.22 -11.30 20.52
C GLN A 43 37.79 -10.81 20.22
N ALA A 44 37.59 -9.98 19.19
CA ALA A 44 36.26 -9.53 18.76
C ALA A 44 35.39 -10.69 18.26
N VAL A 45 35.96 -11.61 17.47
CA VAL A 45 35.31 -12.84 16.98
C VAL A 45 34.87 -13.74 18.14
N ALA A 46 35.71 -13.89 19.17
CA ALA A 46 35.37 -14.63 20.38
C ALA A 46 34.21 -13.99 21.16
N GLU A 47 34.18 -12.66 21.29
CA GLU A 47 33.06 -11.94 21.92
C GLU A 47 31.74 -12.11 21.14
N GLN A 48 31.78 -12.14 19.81
CA GLN A 48 30.61 -12.49 18.97
C GLN A 48 30.18 -13.96 19.09
N SER A 49 30.83 -14.76 19.94
CA SER A 49 30.55 -16.19 20.18
C SER A 49 30.70 -17.06 18.93
N PHE A 50 31.54 -16.65 17.97
CA PHE A 50 31.88 -17.44 16.80
C PHE A 50 32.91 -18.51 17.17
N LEU A 51 32.43 -19.68 17.59
CA LEU A 51 33.25 -20.76 18.14
C LEU A 51 34.28 -21.35 17.15
N LYS A 52 33.94 -21.41 15.86
CA LYS A 52 34.74 -21.99 14.77
C LYS A 52 34.50 -21.21 13.47
N PRO A 53 35.49 -21.10 12.58
CA PRO A 53 35.27 -20.56 11.24
C PRO A 53 34.35 -21.47 10.42
N THR A 54 33.47 -20.88 9.62
CA THR A 54 32.71 -21.62 8.59
C THR A 54 33.61 -22.00 7.42
N LEU A 55 33.15 -22.88 6.51
CA LEU A 55 33.94 -23.32 5.37
C LEU A 55 34.44 -22.14 4.52
N VAL A 56 33.56 -21.19 4.18
CA VAL A 56 33.95 -19.97 3.46
C VAL A 56 34.92 -19.08 4.23
N GLN A 57 34.89 -19.07 5.57
CA GLN A 57 35.84 -18.32 6.38
C GLN A 57 37.22 -19.03 6.41
N ARG A 58 37.23 -20.36 6.56
CA ARG A 58 38.47 -21.16 6.56
C ARG A 58 39.25 -21.02 5.25
N GLU A 59 38.58 -21.11 4.11
CA GLU A 59 39.24 -21.04 2.80
C GLU A 59 39.54 -19.60 2.37
N ALA A 60 38.62 -18.64 2.55
CA ALA A 60 38.78 -17.29 1.98
C ALA A 60 39.68 -16.37 2.83
N ILE A 61 39.67 -16.46 4.17
CA ILE A 61 40.44 -15.54 5.03
C ILE A 61 41.95 -15.65 4.77
N PRO A 62 42.58 -16.85 4.74
CA PRO A 62 44.02 -16.97 4.47
C PRO A 62 44.40 -16.50 3.07
N LEU A 63 43.57 -16.77 2.04
CA LEU A 63 43.81 -16.29 0.69
C LEU A 63 43.75 -14.76 0.60
N ALA A 64 42.78 -14.15 1.28
CA ALA A 64 42.63 -12.70 1.33
C ALA A 64 43.72 -12.00 2.16
N LEU A 65 44.16 -12.58 3.30
CA LEU A 65 45.29 -12.05 4.08
C LEU A 65 46.62 -12.08 3.30
N ASN A 66 46.79 -13.04 2.41
CA ASN A 66 47.91 -13.12 1.46
C ASN A 66 47.78 -12.16 0.26
N GLY A 67 46.79 -11.24 0.27
CA GLY A 67 46.63 -10.21 -0.76
C GLY A 67 46.12 -10.71 -2.11
N LYS A 68 45.66 -11.97 -2.21
CA LYS A 68 45.12 -12.52 -3.47
C LYS A 68 43.75 -11.95 -3.78
N ASP A 69 43.46 -11.81 -5.07
CA ASP A 69 42.10 -11.65 -5.57
C ASP A 69 41.29 -12.93 -5.33
N VAL A 70 40.09 -12.80 -4.77
CA VAL A 70 39.23 -13.94 -4.38
C VAL A 70 37.81 -13.73 -4.91
N LEU A 71 37.30 -14.72 -5.62
CA LEU A 71 35.91 -14.81 -6.07
C LEU A 71 35.27 -16.03 -5.40
N CYS A 72 34.27 -15.82 -4.52
CA CYS A 72 33.63 -16.90 -3.78
C CYS A 72 32.15 -17.06 -4.13
N LYS A 73 31.77 -18.26 -4.58
CA LYS A 73 30.38 -18.76 -4.61
C LYS A 73 30.10 -19.46 -3.28
N ALA A 74 29.19 -18.90 -2.49
CA ALA A 74 28.75 -19.48 -1.22
C ALA A 74 27.30 -19.09 -0.87
N LYS A 75 26.55 -20.05 -0.27
CA LYS A 75 25.14 -19.90 0.12
C LYS A 75 24.96 -18.70 1.06
N THR A 76 23.86 -17.94 0.93
CA THR A 76 23.51 -16.87 1.89
C THR A 76 23.36 -17.46 3.30
N GLY A 77 24.02 -16.86 4.29
CA GLY A 77 24.04 -17.37 5.68
C GLY A 77 25.30 -18.16 6.08
N SER A 78 26.14 -18.58 5.12
CA SER A 78 27.44 -19.27 5.36
C SER A 78 28.51 -18.42 6.08
N GLY A 79 28.21 -17.18 6.47
CA GLY A 79 29.15 -16.30 7.17
C GLY A 79 30.09 -15.47 6.26
N LYS A 80 29.75 -15.34 4.97
CA LYS A 80 30.49 -14.56 3.94
C LYS A 80 31.00 -13.19 4.44
N THR A 81 30.16 -12.45 5.16
CA THR A 81 30.50 -11.09 5.66
C THR A 81 31.77 -11.08 6.51
N ALA A 82 31.92 -12.01 7.47
CA ALA A 82 33.15 -12.07 8.26
C ALA A 82 34.36 -12.55 7.43
N ALA A 83 34.13 -13.40 6.43
CA ALA A 83 35.19 -13.95 5.57
C ALA A 83 35.94 -12.88 4.75
N TYR A 84 35.28 -11.77 4.39
CA TYR A 84 35.96 -10.61 3.77
C TYR A 84 36.21 -9.44 4.73
N VAL A 85 35.36 -9.22 5.75
CA VAL A 85 35.56 -8.11 6.70
C VAL A 85 36.85 -8.35 7.51
N LEU A 86 37.09 -9.55 8.03
CA LEU A 86 38.28 -9.84 8.84
C LEU A 86 39.62 -9.54 8.11
N PRO A 87 39.87 -10.03 6.88
CA PRO A 87 41.10 -9.67 6.15
C PRO A 87 41.18 -8.19 5.76
N VAL A 88 40.06 -7.53 5.46
CA VAL A 88 40.03 -6.07 5.19
C VAL A 88 40.41 -5.26 6.43
N LEU A 89 39.86 -5.59 7.60
CA LEU A 89 40.23 -4.93 8.87
C LEU A 89 41.70 -5.17 9.22
N ALA A 90 42.20 -6.40 9.02
CA ALA A 90 43.62 -6.72 9.21
C ALA A 90 44.53 -5.92 8.25
N GLY A 91 44.12 -5.75 6.98
CA GLY A 91 44.81 -4.91 6.00
C GLY A 91 44.88 -3.44 6.42
N VAL A 92 43.79 -2.87 6.92
CA VAL A 92 43.74 -1.49 7.47
C VAL A 92 44.69 -1.33 8.66
N LEU A 93 44.68 -2.26 9.61
CA LEU A 93 45.56 -2.24 10.79
C LEU A 93 47.04 -2.36 10.38
N LYS A 94 47.35 -3.26 9.44
CA LYS A 94 48.69 -3.44 8.88
C LYS A 94 49.17 -2.16 8.17
N ARG A 95 48.32 -1.51 7.37
CA ARG A 95 48.64 -0.19 6.78
C ARG A 95 48.97 0.83 7.86
N LYS A 96 48.14 0.95 8.90
CA LYS A 96 48.34 1.95 9.96
C LYS A 96 49.59 1.73 10.82
N SER A 97 50.09 0.50 10.91
CA SER A 97 51.39 0.23 11.53
C SER A 97 52.60 0.75 10.72
N THR A 98 52.43 1.04 9.42
CA THR A 98 53.49 1.57 8.54
C THR A 98 53.27 3.02 8.11
N ASP A 99 52.02 3.44 7.90
CA ASP A 99 51.60 4.82 7.58
C ASP A 99 50.33 5.15 8.36
N ALA A 100 50.46 5.99 9.38
CA ALA A 100 49.35 6.44 10.22
C ALA A 100 48.42 7.46 9.55
N SER A 101 48.67 7.87 8.29
CA SER A 101 47.85 8.87 7.61
C SER A 101 46.39 8.41 7.43
N ALA A 102 45.47 9.37 7.55
CA ALA A 102 44.04 9.16 7.37
C ALA A 102 43.71 9.04 5.87
N ALA A 103 43.17 7.90 5.45
CA ALA A 103 42.96 7.58 4.04
C ALA A 103 41.93 6.45 3.85
N THR A 104 41.04 6.61 2.88
CA THR A 104 40.14 5.54 2.42
C THR A 104 40.96 4.35 1.95
N SER A 105 40.92 3.27 2.72
CA SER A 105 41.75 2.07 2.49
C SER A 105 40.92 0.94 1.91
N ALA A 106 39.63 0.86 2.26
CA ALA A 106 38.70 -0.13 1.75
C ALA A 106 37.36 0.46 1.31
N LEU A 107 36.84 -0.02 0.17
CA LEU A 107 35.53 0.31 -0.37
C LEU A 107 34.72 -0.98 -0.50
N ILE A 108 33.58 -1.04 0.19
CA ILE A 108 32.68 -2.19 0.19
C ILE A 108 31.40 -1.80 -0.55
N LEU A 109 31.22 -2.36 -1.73
CA LEU A 109 30.05 -2.19 -2.58
C LEU A 109 29.01 -3.27 -2.28
N VAL A 110 27.78 -2.84 -2.03
CA VAL A 110 26.64 -3.72 -1.72
C VAL A 110 25.41 -3.31 -2.54
N PRO A 111 24.54 -4.25 -2.94
CA PRO A 111 23.32 -3.94 -3.71
C PRO A 111 22.26 -3.14 -2.96
N THR A 112 22.20 -3.20 -1.62
CA THR A 112 21.08 -2.61 -0.85
C THR A 112 21.53 -1.83 0.40
N ARG A 113 20.66 -0.93 0.89
CA ARG A 113 20.94 -0.13 2.09
C ARG A 113 20.92 -1.00 3.36
N GLU A 114 20.07 -2.01 3.37
CA GLU A 114 19.84 -2.94 4.47
C GLU A 114 21.00 -3.93 4.59
N LEU A 115 21.64 -4.30 3.48
CA LEU A 115 22.91 -5.02 3.49
C LEU A 115 24.06 -4.12 3.97
N ALA A 116 24.13 -2.85 3.52
CA ALA A 116 25.12 -1.89 4.05
C ALA A 116 25.03 -1.73 5.57
N ASP A 117 23.81 -1.71 6.12
CA ASP A 117 23.53 -1.69 7.55
C ASP A 117 24.04 -2.95 8.28
N GLN A 118 23.86 -4.13 7.68
CA GLN A 118 24.35 -5.40 8.22
C GLN A 118 25.89 -5.46 8.20
N VAL A 119 26.51 -5.02 7.11
CA VAL A 119 27.98 -4.96 6.97
C VAL A 119 28.60 -3.93 7.91
N PHE A 120 28.00 -2.75 8.04
CA PHE A 120 28.47 -1.72 8.99
C PHE A 120 28.44 -2.24 10.43
N LYS A 121 27.32 -2.83 10.86
CA LYS A 121 27.18 -3.44 12.19
C LYS A 121 28.13 -4.64 12.41
N ALA A 122 28.41 -5.41 11.36
CA ALA A 122 29.42 -6.47 11.40
C ALA A 122 30.83 -5.90 11.58
N ILE A 123 31.16 -4.78 10.93
CA ILE A 123 32.44 -4.08 11.12
C ILE A 123 32.55 -3.54 12.55
N GLU A 124 31.55 -2.81 13.08
CA GLU A 124 31.55 -2.31 14.47
C GLU A 124 31.80 -3.43 15.49
N LYS A 125 31.16 -4.59 15.29
CA LYS A 125 31.31 -5.78 16.12
C LYS A 125 32.69 -6.43 16.02
N LEU A 126 33.23 -6.56 14.80
CA LEU A 126 34.51 -7.21 14.55
C LEU A 126 35.71 -6.27 14.80
N SER A 127 35.50 -4.96 14.87
CA SER A 127 36.51 -3.96 15.23
C SER A 127 36.44 -3.51 16.69
N ALA A 128 35.60 -4.10 17.55
CA ALA A 128 35.36 -3.63 18.92
C ALA A 128 36.66 -3.37 19.73
N PHE A 129 37.64 -4.29 19.67
CA PHE A 129 38.93 -4.18 20.36
C PHE A 129 39.99 -3.35 19.59
N CYS A 130 39.65 -2.79 18.44
CA CYS A 130 40.48 -1.86 17.66
C CYS A 130 39.72 -0.64 17.13
N ALA A 131 38.58 -0.27 17.75
CA ALA A 131 37.69 0.81 17.30
C ALA A 131 38.31 2.22 17.36
N LYS A 132 39.44 2.38 18.06
CA LYS A 132 40.27 3.61 18.01
C LYS A 132 41.08 3.71 16.71
N ASP A 133 41.42 2.55 16.12
CA ASP A 133 42.31 2.44 14.96
C ASP A 133 41.54 2.30 13.65
N ILE A 134 40.25 1.95 13.67
CA ILE A 134 39.43 1.75 12.47
C ILE A 134 38.18 2.62 12.52
N ARG A 135 38.02 3.51 11.54
CA ARG A 135 36.80 4.31 11.34
C ARG A 135 36.08 3.85 10.07
N ALA A 136 34.85 3.36 10.23
CA ALA A 136 33.97 3.01 9.12
C ALA A 136 32.90 4.08 8.89
N VAL A 137 32.51 4.31 7.64
CA VAL A 137 31.40 5.22 7.27
C VAL A 137 30.49 4.55 6.23
N LYS A 138 29.18 4.70 6.41
CA LYS A 138 28.13 4.15 5.54
C LYS A 138 27.48 5.28 4.73
N LEU A 139 27.54 5.22 3.39
CA LEU A 139 27.06 6.29 2.48
C LEU A 139 25.65 6.05 1.89
N THR A 140 24.97 5.00 2.34
CA THR A 140 23.68 4.55 1.78
C THR A 140 22.46 5.34 2.25
N ASP A 141 22.63 6.32 3.13
CA ASP A 141 21.52 7.14 3.66
C ASP A 141 21.30 8.44 2.88
N LYS A 142 20.06 8.93 2.94
CA LYS A 142 19.66 10.27 2.44
C LYS A 142 20.09 11.37 3.41
N LEU A 143 21.38 11.42 3.70
CA LEU A 143 22.03 12.55 4.36
C LEU A 143 22.15 13.71 3.36
N SER A 144 22.11 14.95 3.85
CA SER A 144 22.41 16.12 3.02
C SER A 144 23.89 16.12 2.60
N ASP A 145 24.20 16.72 1.45
CA ASP A 145 25.57 16.73 0.91
C ASP A 145 26.58 17.37 1.89
N ALA A 146 26.14 18.34 2.69
CA ALA A 146 26.96 18.93 3.75
C ALA A 146 27.35 17.91 4.84
N VAL A 147 26.40 17.07 5.31
CA VAL A 147 26.69 16.02 6.30
C VAL A 147 27.54 14.91 5.66
N GLN A 148 27.24 14.53 4.41
CA GLN A 148 28.02 13.52 3.70
C GLN A 148 29.48 13.94 3.47
N ARG A 149 29.71 15.20 3.08
CA ARG A 149 31.04 15.82 3.01
C ARG A 149 31.72 15.86 4.38
N SER A 150 30.99 16.22 5.44
CA SER A 150 31.54 16.28 6.80
C SER A 150 31.93 14.91 7.38
N LEU A 151 31.28 13.82 6.97
CA LEU A 151 31.70 12.46 7.33
C LEU A 151 32.97 12.05 6.57
N LEU A 152 32.99 12.32 5.26
CA LEU A 152 34.08 11.92 4.36
C LEU A 152 35.35 12.77 4.52
N SER A 153 35.25 14.05 4.89
CA SER A 153 36.39 14.93 5.16
C SER A 153 37.29 14.46 6.30
N THR A 154 36.81 13.51 7.13
CA THR A 154 37.63 12.85 8.16
C THR A 154 38.55 11.75 7.60
N SER A 155 38.45 11.44 6.30
CA SER A 155 39.11 10.32 5.60
C SER A 155 38.93 8.98 6.32
N PRO A 156 37.68 8.46 6.41
CA PRO A 156 37.40 7.18 7.05
C PRO A 156 38.13 6.02 6.35
N ASP A 157 38.51 5.01 7.13
CA ASP A 157 39.38 3.93 6.66
C ASP A 157 38.62 2.91 5.80
N VAL A 158 37.34 2.70 6.11
CA VAL A 158 36.42 1.78 5.41
C VAL A 158 35.15 2.54 5.02
N VAL A 159 34.77 2.48 3.75
CA VAL A 159 33.52 3.07 3.22
C VAL A 159 32.60 1.97 2.71
N ILE A 160 31.35 1.94 3.19
CA ILE A 160 30.31 1.00 2.73
C ILE A 160 29.23 1.77 1.97
N SER A 161 28.93 1.37 0.74
CA SER A 161 28.03 2.10 -0.15
C SER A 161 27.33 1.20 -1.17
N THR A 162 26.20 1.67 -1.71
CA THR A 162 25.73 1.20 -3.02
C THR A 162 26.59 1.85 -4.13
N PRO A 163 26.74 1.23 -5.32
CA PRO A 163 27.59 1.76 -6.39
C PRO A 163 27.23 3.19 -6.80
N ALA A 164 25.94 3.48 -7.03
CA ALA A 164 25.46 4.82 -7.36
C ALA A 164 25.88 5.90 -6.34
N ARG A 165 25.86 5.57 -5.04
CA ARG A 165 26.27 6.51 -3.98
C ARG A 165 27.78 6.60 -3.81
N ALA A 166 28.54 5.57 -4.20
CA ALA A 166 30.00 5.65 -4.29
C ALA A 166 30.39 6.57 -5.46
N TRP A 167 29.89 6.28 -6.66
CA TRP A 167 30.14 7.04 -7.88
C TRP A 167 29.77 8.53 -7.74
N TYR A 168 28.61 8.83 -7.15
CA TYR A 168 28.18 10.21 -6.87
C TYR A 168 29.18 11.04 -6.02
N ASN A 169 29.91 10.41 -5.10
CA ASN A 169 30.89 11.12 -4.26
C ASN A 169 32.28 11.26 -4.90
N VAL A 170 32.51 10.54 -6.00
CA VAL A 170 33.74 10.56 -6.81
C VAL A 170 33.61 11.50 -8.01
N ASN A 171 32.48 11.45 -8.73
CA ASN A 171 32.31 12.11 -10.03
C ASN A 171 31.82 13.57 -9.95
N SER A 172 32.69 14.47 -9.47
CA SER A 172 32.66 15.92 -9.78
C SER A 172 31.37 16.68 -9.45
N ASN A 173 31.21 17.01 -8.16
CA ASN A 173 30.41 18.14 -7.63
C ASN A 173 30.47 18.14 -6.08
N SER A 174 30.76 16.98 -5.50
CA SER A 174 31.10 16.81 -4.09
C SER A 174 32.59 16.51 -3.89
N SER A 175 33.18 15.68 -4.76
CA SER A 175 34.59 15.25 -4.72
C SER A 175 35.08 14.87 -3.33
N ALA A 176 34.18 14.24 -2.56
CA ALA A 176 34.33 14.02 -1.13
C ALA A 176 34.97 12.66 -0.81
N LEU A 177 34.84 11.69 -1.70
CA LEU A 177 35.41 10.36 -1.55
C LEU A 177 36.67 10.24 -2.42
N ASP A 178 37.84 10.49 -1.84
CA ASP A 178 39.10 10.13 -2.47
C ASP A 178 39.32 8.60 -2.40
N LEU A 179 39.76 8.04 -3.52
CA LEU A 179 40.11 6.63 -3.71
C LEU A 179 41.60 6.43 -4.04
N SER A 180 42.41 7.48 -4.08
CA SER A 180 43.84 7.44 -4.48
C SER A 180 44.68 6.44 -3.68
N LYS A 181 44.35 6.24 -2.40
CA LYS A 181 45.01 5.33 -1.44
C LYS A 181 44.24 4.04 -1.16
N LEU A 182 43.22 3.72 -1.97
CA LEU A 182 42.44 2.49 -1.82
C LEU A 182 43.35 1.26 -1.99
N SER A 183 43.24 0.26 -1.11
CA SER A 183 43.96 -1.01 -1.18
C SER A 183 43.05 -2.24 -1.31
N HIS A 184 41.80 -2.15 -0.85
CA HIS A 184 40.81 -3.22 -0.95
C HIS A 184 39.50 -2.74 -1.58
N LEU A 185 39.00 -3.48 -2.56
CA LEU A 185 37.63 -3.38 -3.07
C LEU A 185 36.88 -4.67 -2.73
N VAL A 186 35.65 -4.54 -2.23
CA VAL A 186 34.75 -5.67 -2.02
C VAL A 186 33.46 -5.46 -2.79
N LEU A 187 32.98 -6.51 -3.45
CA LEU A 187 31.65 -6.60 -4.04
C LEU A 187 30.92 -7.75 -3.33
N ASP A 188 30.02 -7.43 -2.39
CA ASP A 188 29.20 -8.44 -1.68
C ASP A 188 27.82 -8.60 -2.34
N GLU A 189 27.35 -9.85 -2.37
CA GLU A 189 26.29 -10.35 -3.26
C GLU A 189 26.44 -9.82 -4.71
N ALA A 190 27.58 -10.11 -5.34
CA ALA A 190 27.95 -9.58 -6.66
C ALA A 190 26.98 -9.97 -7.80
N ASP A 191 26.28 -11.09 -7.69
CA ASP A 191 25.19 -11.49 -8.61
C ASP A 191 23.95 -10.58 -8.51
N LEU A 192 23.82 -9.80 -7.43
CA LEU A 192 22.80 -8.76 -7.30
C LEU A 192 23.26 -7.38 -7.79
N LEU A 193 24.56 -7.09 -7.85
CA LEU A 193 25.02 -5.73 -8.17
C LEU A 193 24.58 -5.29 -9.59
N LEU A 194 24.63 -6.20 -10.57
CA LEU A 194 24.05 -6.00 -11.91
C LEU A 194 22.61 -6.52 -12.04
N SER A 195 21.89 -6.65 -10.92
CA SER A 195 20.44 -6.93 -10.87
C SER A 195 19.63 -5.80 -10.21
N TYR A 196 20.30 -4.67 -9.95
CA TYR A 196 19.78 -3.46 -9.32
C TYR A 196 19.99 -2.20 -10.19
N GLY A 197 20.46 -2.36 -11.44
CA GLY A 197 20.67 -1.31 -12.43
C GLY A 197 21.92 -0.45 -12.19
N TYR A 198 22.99 -1.02 -11.62
CA TYR A 198 24.24 -0.32 -11.30
C TYR A 198 25.33 -0.47 -12.37
N ASP A 199 25.04 -1.00 -13.55
CA ASP A 199 26.00 -1.26 -14.63
C ASP A 199 26.82 -0.01 -14.98
N GLU A 200 26.14 1.09 -15.29
CA GLU A 200 26.78 2.38 -15.63
C GLU A 200 27.58 2.93 -14.43
N ASP A 201 27.07 2.82 -13.19
CA ASP A 201 27.78 3.29 -11.99
C ASP A 201 29.05 2.48 -11.73
N LEU A 202 29.03 1.17 -11.96
CA LEU A 202 30.15 0.25 -11.74
C LEU A 202 31.20 0.33 -12.84
N GLU A 203 30.79 0.42 -14.10
CA GLU A 203 31.71 0.71 -15.21
C GLU A 203 32.40 2.05 -14.99
N ASN A 204 31.66 3.09 -14.62
CA ASN A 204 32.22 4.41 -14.32
C ASN A 204 33.22 4.37 -13.14
N LEU A 205 32.81 3.80 -12.00
CA LEU A 205 33.66 3.68 -10.81
C LEU A 205 34.96 2.91 -11.09
N SER A 206 34.93 1.93 -12.01
CA SER A 206 36.13 1.17 -12.42
C SER A 206 37.24 2.01 -13.06
N TRP A 207 36.96 3.22 -13.53
CA TRP A 207 37.96 4.14 -14.08
C TRP A 207 38.63 5.02 -13.00
N SER A 208 37.98 5.20 -11.85
CA SER A 208 38.50 6.00 -10.72
C SER A 208 39.20 5.16 -9.64
N ILE A 209 39.13 3.84 -9.74
CA ILE A 209 39.78 2.91 -8.82
C ILE A 209 41.26 2.70 -9.22
N PRO A 210 42.23 2.77 -8.28
CA PRO A 210 43.64 2.52 -8.58
C PRO A 210 43.90 1.12 -9.12
N LYS A 211 44.93 0.98 -9.96
CA LYS A 211 45.41 -0.33 -10.43
C LYS A 211 46.26 -0.99 -9.34
N GLY A 212 46.15 -2.32 -9.20
CA GLY A 212 46.94 -3.10 -8.24
C GLY A 212 46.33 -3.21 -6.84
N ILE A 213 45.07 -2.80 -6.66
CA ILE A 213 44.30 -3.11 -5.45
C ILE A 213 43.89 -4.58 -5.39
N GLN A 214 43.63 -5.09 -4.19
CA GLN A 214 42.99 -6.38 -4.00
C GLN A 214 41.47 -6.27 -4.20
N THR A 215 40.87 -7.15 -4.98
CA THR A 215 39.41 -7.23 -5.19
C THR A 215 38.83 -8.56 -4.70
N ILE A 216 37.84 -8.48 -3.80
CA ILE A 216 37.12 -9.64 -3.26
C ILE A 216 35.66 -9.59 -3.76
N MET A 217 35.23 -10.61 -4.51
CA MET A 217 33.84 -10.77 -4.94
C MET A 217 33.19 -11.93 -4.18
N MET A 218 32.10 -11.65 -3.48
CA MET A 218 31.28 -12.65 -2.80
C MET A 218 29.93 -12.74 -3.49
N SER A 219 29.46 -13.95 -3.79
CA SER A 219 28.22 -14.15 -4.55
C SER A 219 27.50 -15.43 -4.13
N ALA A 220 26.19 -15.49 -4.35
CA ALA A 220 25.45 -16.74 -4.20
C ALA A 220 25.55 -17.65 -5.44
N THR A 221 25.90 -17.10 -6.61
CA THR A 221 25.88 -17.81 -7.90
C THR A 221 27.03 -17.42 -8.84
N LEU A 222 27.21 -18.14 -9.95
CA LEU A 222 28.21 -17.82 -10.97
C LEU A 222 27.50 -17.63 -12.31
N THR A 223 26.95 -16.44 -12.52
CA THR A 223 26.13 -16.09 -13.70
C THR A 223 26.86 -15.15 -14.66
N ALA A 224 26.21 -14.83 -15.79
CA ALA A 224 26.76 -13.95 -16.82
C ALA A 224 27.01 -12.51 -16.32
N GLU A 225 26.26 -12.09 -15.30
CA GLU A 225 26.41 -10.84 -14.57
C GLU A 225 27.73 -10.84 -13.80
N VAL A 226 28.00 -11.89 -13.02
CA VAL A 226 29.27 -12.05 -12.29
C VAL A 226 30.44 -12.18 -13.26
N ASP A 227 30.29 -12.87 -14.40
CA ASP A 227 31.29 -12.91 -15.48
C ASP A 227 31.53 -11.54 -16.14
N SER A 228 30.58 -10.62 -16.06
CA SER A 228 30.73 -9.24 -16.55
C SER A 228 31.46 -8.39 -15.52
N LEU A 229 31.11 -8.49 -14.23
CA LEU A 229 31.86 -7.86 -13.14
C LEU A 229 33.34 -8.30 -13.11
N LYS A 230 33.62 -9.59 -13.35
CA LYS A 230 34.99 -10.09 -13.49
C LYS A 230 35.78 -9.31 -14.55
N LYS A 231 35.21 -9.02 -15.71
CA LYS A 231 35.85 -8.24 -16.78
C LYS A 231 36.01 -6.75 -16.43
N ILE A 232 35.14 -6.21 -15.57
CA ILE A 232 35.20 -4.81 -15.14
C ILE A 232 36.29 -4.60 -14.10
N PHE A 233 36.40 -5.48 -13.08
CA PHE A 233 37.29 -5.25 -11.93
C PHE A 233 38.56 -6.13 -11.94
N TYR A 234 38.50 -7.39 -12.39
CA TYR A 234 39.68 -8.27 -12.51
C TYR A 234 40.41 -8.10 -13.87
N ARG A 235 40.58 -6.86 -14.35
CA ARG A 235 41.19 -6.57 -15.67
C ARG A 235 42.65 -7.01 -15.82
N SER A 236 43.37 -7.21 -14.71
CA SER A 236 44.82 -7.48 -14.70
C SER A 236 45.21 -8.86 -14.14
N ASN A 237 44.32 -9.52 -13.40
CA ASN A 237 44.60 -10.73 -12.61
C ASN A 237 43.48 -11.76 -12.82
N VAL A 238 43.79 -13.06 -12.67
CA VAL A 238 42.75 -14.09 -12.55
C VAL A 238 42.45 -14.29 -11.06
N PRO A 239 41.19 -14.13 -10.60
CA PRO A 239 40.84 -14.34 -9.19
C PRO A 239 40.90 -15.81 -8.81
N THR A 240 41.23 -16.10 -7.55
CA THR A 240 41.08 -17.44 -6.99
C THR A 240 39.59 -17.75 -6.84
N LEU A 241 39.08 -18.68 -7.64
CA LEU A 241 37.69 -19.12 -7.56
C LEU A 241 37.52 -20.13 -6.42
N LEU A 242 36.72 -19.77 -5.43
CA LEU A 242 36.22 -20.67 -4.39
C LEU A 242 34.77 -21.00 -4.69
N ASP A 243 34.50 -22.21 -5.18
CA ASP A 243 33.14 -22.74 -5.26
C ASP A 243 32.88 -23.71 -4.10
N LEU A 244 32.15 -23.24 -3.08
CA LEU A 244 32.01 -23.93 -1.79
C LEU A 244 30.58 -24.43 -1.60
N GLU A 245 30.35 -25.68 -2.00
CA GLU A 245 29.07 -26.36 -1.81
C GLU A 245 28.98 -27.01 -0.42
N GLU A 246 28.66 -26.20 0.60
CA GLU A 246 28.33 -26.72 1.94
C GLU A 246 27.17 -27.75 1.84
N PRO A 247 27.30 -28.97 2.41
CA PRO A 247 26.20 -29.93 2.45
C PRO A 247 25.01 -29.33 3.21
N ASP A 248 23.79 -29.74 2.85
CA ASP A 248 22.60 -29.24 3.53
C ASP A 248 22.61 -29.73 5.00
N ALA A 249 22.65 -28.77 5.93
CA ALA A 249 22.86 -29.04 7.36
C ALA A 249 21.81 -29.99 7.96
N GLU A 250 22.25 -30.84 8.91
CA GLU A 250 21.41 -31.86 9.54
C GLU A 250 20.14 -31.27 10.17
N GLY A 251 19.00 -31.54 9.53
CA GLY A 251 17.68 -31.07 9.92
C GLY A 251 16.60 -31.66 9.00
N GLU A 252 15.33 -31.50 9.35
CA GLU A 252 14.21 -32.15 8.63
C GLU A 252 13.99 -31.63 7.19
N GLY A 253 14.67 -30.54 6.81
CA GLY A 253 14.72 -30.03 5.45
C GLY A 253 13.39 -29.46 4.94
N VAL A 254 13.18 -29.52 3.63
CA VAL A 254 11.95 -29.07 2.98
C VAL A 254 11.10 -30.28 2.57
N THR A 255 9.93 -30.42 3.18
CA THR A 255 8.92 -31.40 2.78
C THR A 255 8.29 -30.98 1.45
N GLN A 256 8.50 -31.77 0.40
CA GLN A 256 8.01 -31.49 -0.95
C GLN A 256 6.70 -32.24 -1.22
N LEU A 257 5.64 -31.50 -1.57
CA LEU A 257 4.28 -31.98 -1.81
C LEU A 257 3.81 -31.59 -3.22
N VAL A 258 3.05 -32.48 -3.86
CA VAL A 258 2.42 -32.25 -5.17
C VAL A 258 0.93 -32.60 -5.13
N THR A 259 0.10 -31.73 -5.69
CA THR A 259 -1.33 -31.98 -5.93
C THR A 259 -1.64 -31.81 -7.41
N LYS A 260 -2.28 -32.82 -8.02
CA LYS A 260 -2.87 -32.70 -9.36
C LYS A 260 -4.26 -32.07 -9.26
N CYS A 261 -4.53 -31.01 -10.01
CA CYS A 261 -5.81 -30.30 -9.99
C CYS A 261 -6.06 -29.45 -11.25
N GLY A 262 -7.30 -29.03 -11.47
CA GLY A 262 -7.70 -28.11 -12.54
C GLY A 262 -7.22 -26.66 -12.37
N GLU A 263 -7.31 -25.88 -13.45
CA GLU A 263 -6.89 -24.46 -13.51
C GLU A 263 -7.80 -23.50 -12.74
N ASP A 264 -9.05 -23.86 -12.49
CA ASP A 264 -9.93 -23.21 -11.51
C ASP A 264 -9.64 -23.74 -10.10
N GLU A 265 -9.42 -25.04 -9.96
CA GLU A 265 -9.16 -25.70 -8.67
C GLU A 265 -7.91 -25.18 -7.96
N LYS A 266 -6.88 -24.72 -8.69
CA LYS A 266 -5.75 -23.96 -8.12
C LYS A 266 -6.22 -22.82 -7.20
N PHE A 267 -7.21 -22.06 -7.63
CA PHE A 267 -7.81 -20.96 -6.85
C PHE A 267 -8.63 -21.48 -5.67
N LEU A 268 -9.39 -22.56 -5.86
CA LEU A 268 -10.18 -23.21 -4.81
C LEU A 268 -9.29 -23.76 -3.68
N LEU A 269 -8.21 -24.46 -4.02
CA LEU A 269 -7.25 -25.00 -3.06
C LEU A 269 -6.52 -23.88 -2.33
N ALA A 270 -6.01 -22.86 -3.03
CA ALA A 270 -5.38 -21.71 -2.39
C ALA A 270 -6.34 -20.98 -1.43
N TYR A 271 -7.61 -20.79 -1.81
CA TYR A 271 -8.64 -20.24 -0.95
C TYR A 271 -8.82 -21.06 0.34
N VAL A 272 -8.99 -22.39 0.23
CA VAL A 272 -9.14 -23.29 1.38
C VAL A 272 -7.90 -23.27 2.28
N ILE A 273 -6.69 -23.35 1.71
CA ILE A 273 -5.41 -23.34 2.46
C ILE A 273 -5.29 -22.11 3.34
N PHE A 274 -5.44 -20.91 2.77
CA PHE A 274 -5.22 -19.66 3.50
C PHE A 274 -6.41 -19.23 4.35
N LYS A 275 -7.64 -19.45 3.90
CA LYS A 275 -8.83 -19.03 4.68
C LYS A 275 -9.10 -19.94 5.88
N LEU A 276 -8.71 -21.21 5.83
CA LEU A 276 -8.72 -22.11 7.00
C LEU A 276 -7.39 -22.16 7.75
N GLN A 277 -6.41 -21.31 7.40
CA GLN A 277 -5.08 -21.22 8.03
C GLN A 277 -4.36 -22.58 8.17
N LEU A 278 -4.48 -23.44 7.15
CA LEU A 278 -3.83 -24.76 7.12
C LEU A 278 -2.30 -24.64 7.08
N VAL A 279 -1.79 -23.53 6.54
CA VAL A 279 -0.40 -23.09 6.64
C VAL A 279 -0.32 -22.01 7.72
N LYS A 280 0.58 -22.19 8.69
CA LYS A 280 0.90 -21.20 9.73
C LYS A 280 2.27 -20.58 9.48
N GLY A 281 2.41 -19.29 9.74
CA GLY A 281 3.62 -18.53 9.41
C GLY A 281 3.68 -18.10 7.94
N LYS A 282 4.79 -17.49 7.53
CA LYS A 282 4.89 -16.80 6.24
C LYS A 282 4.92 -17.76 5.05
N CYS A 283 4.25 -17.37 3.97
CA CYS A 283 4.18 -18.13 2.73
C CYS A 283 4.58 -17.29 1.51
N ILE A 284 5.39 -17.87 0.63
CA ILE A 284 5.63 -17.34 -0.73
C ILE A 284 4.76 -18.11 -1.72
N ILE A 285 4.09 -17.43 -2.64
CA ILE A 285 3.30 -18.04 -3.71
C ILE A 285 3.92 -17.67 -5.05
N PHE A 286 4.45 -18.65 -5.78
CA PHE A 286 4.98 -18.44 -7.12
C PHE A 286 3.93 -18.72 -8.21
N VAL A 287 3.83 -17.80 -9.16
CA VAL A 287 2.89 -17.80 -10.29
C VAL A 287 3.63 -17.59 -11.61
N GLY A 288 3.03 -18.02 -12.73
CA GLY A 288 3.72 -18.07 -14.02
C GLY A 288 3.96 -16.72 -14.72
N ASP A 289 3.12 -15.72 -14.46
CA ASP A 289 3.16 -14.42 -15.16
C ASP A 289 2.71 -13.25 -14.28
N VAL A 290 2.92 -12.01 -14.75
CA VAL A 290 2.60 -10.79 -13.98
C VAL A 290 1.08 -10.55 -13.87
N ASP A 291 0.27 -10.84 -14.90
CA ASP A 291 -1.20 -10.72 -14.83
C ASP A 291 -1.76 -11.72 -13.79
N ARG A 292 -1.13 -12.89 -13.66
CA ARG A 292 -1.42 -13.92 -12.67
C ARG A 292 -1.18 -13.45 -11.23
N CYS A 293 -0.13 -12.65 -10.97
CA CYS A 293 0.09 -12.03 -9.65
C CYS A 293 -1.13 -11.20 -9.21
N TYR A 294 -1.56 -10.26 -10.05
CA TYR A 294 -2.74 -9.42 -9.76
C TYR A 294 -4.02 -10.25 -9.72
N ARG A 295 -4.15 -11.29 -10.56
CA ARG A 295 -5.31 -12.20 -10.54
C ARG A 295 -5.45 -12.93 -9.21
N VAL A 296 -4.35 -13.43 -8.63
CA VAL A 296 -4.38 -14.11 -7.32
C VAL A 296 -4.60 -13.10 -6.19
N LYS A 297 -3.96 -11.92 -6.21
CA LYS A 297 -4.19 -10.84 -5.22
C LYS A 297 -5.66 -10.39 -5.17
N LEU A 298 -6.23 -10.01 -6.32
CA LEU A 298 -7.63 -9.54 -6.40
C LEU A 298 -8.64 -10.63 -6.00
N PHE A 299 -8.29 -11.90 -6.18
CA PHE A 299 -9.09 -13.05 -5.73
C PHE A 299 -9.01 -13.23 -4.20
N PHE A 300 -7.81 -13.18 -3.62
CA PHE A 300 -7.60 -13.20 -2.16
C PHE A 300 -8.29 -12.06 -1.43
N GLU A 301 -8.31 -10.86 -2.01
CA GLU A 301 -8.99 -9.69 -1.46
C GLU A 301 -10.52 -9.85 -1.37
N GLN A 302 -11.15 -10.67 -2.21
CA GLN A 302 -12.58 -11.02 -2.07
C GLN A 302 -12.86 -11.70 -0.73
N PHE A 303 -11.92 -12.52 -0.27
CA PHE A 303 -12.01 -13.27 0.99
C PHE A 303 -11.36 -12.54 2.17
N GLY A 304 -10.84 -11.33 1.96
CA GLY A 304 -10.11 -10.56 2.98
C GLY A 304 -8.74 -11.15 3.35
N ILE A 305 -8.14 -11.96 2.48
CA ILE A 305 -6.78 -12.49 2.67
C ILE A 305 -5.79 -11.40 2.21
N ARG A 306 -4.93 -10.92 3.11
CA ARG A 306 -3.95 -9.86 2.81
C ARG A 306 -2.72 -10.46 2.13
N SER A 307 -2.32 -9.89 0.99
CA SER A 307 -1.09 -10.28 0.28
C SER A 307 -0.49 -9.12 -0.53
N CYS A 308 0.84 -9.07 -0.57
CA CYS A 308 1.62 -8.17 -1.42
C CYS A 308 2.08 -8.87 -2.72
N ILE A 309 2.46 -8.09 -3.73
CA ILE A 309 2.98 -8.58 -5.02
C ILE A 309 4.45 -8.21 -5.17
N LEU A 310 5.23 -9.14 -5.71
CA LEU A 310 6.61 -8.93 -6.14
C LEU A 310 6.73 -9.36 -7.61
N ASN A 311 6.71 -8.38 -8.52
CA ASN A 311 6.69 -8.62 -9.97
C ASN A 311 7.82 -7.86 -10.72
N SER A 312 8.01 -8.21 -11.99
CA SER A 312 9.18 -7.82 -12.80
C SER A 312 9.16 -6.38 -13.36
N GLU A 313 8.04 -5.69 -13.17
CA GLU A 313 7.77 -4.33 -13.67
C GLU A 313 7.80 -3.28 -12.55
N LEU A 314 7.77 -3.70 -11.28
CA LEU A 314 7.94 -2.80 -10.13
C LEU A 314 9.38 -2.23 -10.09
N PRO A 315 9.56 -0.92 -9.81
CA PRO A 315 10.88 -0.33 -9.60
C PRO A 315 11.67 -1.01 -8.47
N VAL A 316 13.01 -0.95 -8.56
CA VAL A 316 13.94 -1.62 -7.62
C VAL A 316 13.63 -1.27 -6.16
N ASN A 317 13.37 0.01 -5.86
CA ASN A 317 13.06 0.49 -4.51
C ASN A 317 11.72 -0.07 -3.99
N SER A 318 10.71 -0.17 -4.85
CA SER A 318 9.39 -0.73 -4.52
C SER A 318 9.50 -2.24 -4.24
N ARG A 319 10.32 -2.95 -5.03
CA ARG A 319 10.66 -4.36 -4.81
C ARG A 319 11.35 -4.58 -3.46
N LEU A 320 12.33 -3.73 -3.10
CA LEU A 320 12.96 -3.74 -1.78
C LEU A 320 11.94 -3.52 -0.65
N HIS A 321 11.07 -2.53 -0.78
CA HIS A 321 10.06 -2.20 0.25
C HIS A 321 9.13 -3.38 0.53
N VAL A 322 8.58 -4.03 -0.51
CA VAL A 322 7.69 -5.20 -0.36
C VAL A 322 8.39 -6.35 0.37
N VAL A 323 9.66 -6.59 0.07
CA VAL A 323 10.48 -7.62 0.74
C VAL A 323 10.75 -7.24 2.20
N GLU A 324 11.01 -5.97 2.48
CA GLU A 324 11.19 -5.48 3.84
C GLU A 324 9.88 -5.58 4.65
N GLU A 325 8.74 -5.18 4.11
CA GLU A 325 7.41 -5.32 4.74
C GLU A 325 7.09 -6.78 5.08
N PHE A 326 7.32 -7.70 4.14
CA PHE A 326 7.19 -9.13 4.37
C PHE A 326 8.16 -9.62 5.46
N ASN A 327 9.41 -9.18 5.44
CA ASN A 327 10.40 -9.53 6.46
C ASN A 327 10.04 -8.97 7.85
N ARG A 328 9.45 -7.77 7.93
CA ARG A 328 8.93 -7.10 9.15
C ARG A 328 7.58 -7.69 9.66
N ASN A 329 7.00 -8.68 8.97
CA ASN A 329 5.70 -9.30 9.27
C ASN A 329 4.48 -8.37 9.05
N VAL A 330 4.58 -7.38 8.14
CA VAL A 330 3.42 -6.57 7.70
C VAL A 330 2.47 -7.43 6.84
N TYR A 331 3.05 -8.32 6.02
CA TYR A 331 2.35 -9.32 5.22
C TYR A 331 2.91 -10.71 5.49
N ASP A 332 2.02 -11.68 5.74
CA ASP A 332 2.37 -13.10 5.85
C ASP A 332 2.43 -13.81 4.49
N ILE A 333 1.84 -13.22 3.45
CA ILE A 333 1.70 -13.81 2.11
C ILE A 333 2.25 -12.83 1.06
N ILE A 334 3.19 -13.33 0.24
CA ILE A 334 3.74 -12.61 -0.93
C ILE A 334 3.53 -13.44 -2.20
N ILE A 335 3.06 -12.79 -3.27
CA ILE A 335 2.79 -13.40 -4.56
C ILE A 335 3.85 -12.94 -5.57
N ALA A 336 4.54 -13.89 -6.21
CA ALA A 336 5.75 -13.64 -6.99
C ALA A 336 5.70 -14.26 -8.39
N SER A 337 6.06 -13.48 -9.42
CA SER A 337 6.22 -13.94 -10.81
C SER A 337 7.70 -14.11 -11.17
N ASP A 338 8.10 -15.14 -11.90
CA ASP A 338 9.50 -15.38 -12.33
C ASP A 338 9.74 -15.35 -13.86
N GLU A 339 8.88 -14.65 -14.62
CA GLU A 339 8.88 -14.53 -16.09
C GLU A 339 10.25 -14.42 -16.79
N LYS A 340 11.22 -13.70 -16.20
CA LYS A 340 12.45 -13.29 -16.91
C LYS A 340 13.61 -14.29 -16.91
N GLU A 341 13.54 -15.44 -16.20
CA GLU A 341 14.57 -16.50 -16.35
C GLU A 341 14.62 -17.08 -17.79
N VAL A 342 13.58 -16.86 -18.60
CA VAL A 342 13.38 -17.48 -19.93
C VAL A 342 14.30 -16.93 -21.04
N LEU A 343 15.11 -15.88 -20.80
CA LEU A 343 15.94 -15.23 -21.83
C LEU A 343 17.47 -15.39 -21.65
N GLY A 344 17.89 -16.35 -20.81
CA GLY A 344 19.27 -16.86 -20.81
C GLY A 344 19.53 -17.77 -22.01
N ASN A 345 20.00 -17.21 -23.13
CA ASN A 345 20.13 -17.91 -24.42
C ASN A 345 21.34 -18.89 -24.49
N LYS A 346 21.46 -19.79 -23.50
CA LYS A 346 22.36 -20.95 -23.47
C LYS A 346 21.63 -22.21 -23.02
N GLU A 347 20.88 -22.19 -21.91
CA GLU A 347 20.30 -23.41 -21.32
C GLU A 347 19.40 -24.18 -22.31
N LYS A 348 18.59 -23.50 -23.13
CA LYS A 348 17.82 -24.13 -24.22
C LYS A 348 18.67 -24.95 -25.18
N ALA A 349 19.86 -24.48 -25.54
CA ALA A 349 20.72 -25.14 -26.51
C ALA A 349 21.42 -26.39 -25.96
N ASP A 350 21.30 -26.67 -24.67
CA ASP A 350 21.78 -27.91 -24.04
C ASP A 350 20.62 -28.76 -23.48
N GLU A 351 19.50 -28.15 -23.06
CA GLU A 351 18.27 -28.89 -22.70
C GLU A 351 17.57 -29.51 -23.93
N GLU A 352 17.52 -28.82 -25.08
CA GLU A 352 16.90 -29.36 -26.31
C GLU A 352 17.69 -30.56 -26.87
N LYS A 353 18.99 -30.68 -26.56
CA LYS A 353 19.82 -31.85 -26.90
C LYS A 353 19.53 -33.09 -26.05
N GLU A 354 19.03 -32.96 -24.82
CA GLU A 354 18.63 -34.15 -24.04
C GLU A 354 17.37 -34.82 -24.61
N ASP A 355 16.45 -34.05 -25.21
CA ASP A 355 15.24 -34.60 -25.84
C ASP A 355 15.52 -35.16 -27.26
N GLU A 356 16.41 -34.56 -28.06
CA GLU A 356 16.80 -35.12 -29.37
C GLU A 356 17.50 -36.49 -29.25
N ASN A 357 18.37 -36.69 -28.24
CA ASN A 357 19.06 -37.96 -28.01
C ASN A 357 18.17 -39.07 -27.39
N ALA A 358 16.85 -38.84 -27.26
CA ALA A 358 15.91 -39.77 -26.63
C ALA A 358 14.87 -40.38 -27.61
N HIS A 359 14.89 -39.98 -28.90
CA HIS A 359 13.83 -40.34 -29.85
C HIS A 359 14.30 -40.81 -31.24
N ASP A 360 15.49 -41.38 -31.33
CA ASP A 360 15.93 -42.18 -32.50
C ASP A 360 15.46 -43.64 -32.38
N GLU A 361 14.16 -43.90 -32.63
CA GLU A 361 13.71 -45.18 -33.17
C GLU A 361 12.31 -45.09 -33.81
N GLN A 362 12.21 -45.55 -35.06
CA GLN A 362 11.01 -45.93 -35.83
C GLN A 362 10.08 -44.80 -36.36
N GLY A 363 10.04 -44.67 -37.71
CA GLY A 363 8.79 -44.43 -38.44
C GLY A 363 8.80 -43.30 -39.48
N ASP A 364 9.04 -43.63 -40.75
CA ASP A 364 8.76 -42.74 -41.88
C ASP A 364 7.24 -42.55 -42.11
N ASP A 365 6.80 -41.32 -42.35
CA ASP A 365 5.93 -41.00 -43.51
C ASP A 365 6.11 -39.52 -43.90
N ALA A 366 5.89 -39.18 -45.17
CA ALA A 366 6.23 -37.89 -45.76
C ALA A 366 5.07 -37.24 -46.53
N THR A 367 4.66 -36.06 -46.08
CA THR A 367 3.77 -35.15 -46.85
C THR A 367 4.29 -33.72 -46.83
N GLU A 368 4.47 -33.14 -48.02
CA GLU A 368 4.97 -31.77 -48.21
C GLU A 368 3.86 -30.70 -48.20
N LYS A 369 4.30 -29.45 -47.98
CA LYS A 369 3.60 -28.17 -48.29
C LYS A 369 2.39 -27.85 -47.39
N GLU A 370 2.00 -26.58 -47.21
CA GLU A 370 2.34 -25.37 -47.98
C GLU A 370 2.66 -24.15 -47.10
N GLY A 371 3.40 -23.18 -47.64
CA GLY A 371 4.06 -22.13 -46.84
C GLY A 371 3.24 -20.87 -46.55
N GLN A 372 3.54 -20.19 -45.42
CA GLN A 372 3.11 -18.82 -45.16
C GLN A 372 4.29 -17.87 -44.89
N ARG A 373 4.15 -16.63 -45.38
CA ARG A 373 5.20 -15.60 -45.43
C ARG A 373 5.68 -15.14 -44.03
N PRO A 374 6.96 -14.75 -43.87
CA PRO A 374 7.47 -14.25 -42.60
C PRO A 374 6.81 -12.92 -42.20
N LYS A 375 6.01 -12.94 -41.12
CA LYS A 375 5.41 -11.73 -40.55
C LYS A 375 6.51 -10.88 -39.90
N LYS A 376 6.61 -9.61 -40.32
CA LYS A 376 7.61 -8.64 -39.82
C LYS A 376 7.66 -8.63 -38.28
N LYS A 377 8.84 -8.88 -37.69
CA LYS A 377 9.06 -8.67 -36.25
C LYS A 377 8.81 -7.19 -35.91
N ARG A 378 7.73 -6.90 -35.17
CA ARG A 378 7.51 -5.56 -34.58
C ARG A 378 8.64 -5.28 -33.61
N LYS A 379 9.39 -4.20 -33.84
CA LYS A 379 10.54 -3.81 -33.02
C LYS A 379 10.04 -3.31 -31.65
N MET A 380 9.93 -4.22 -30.68
CA MET A 380 9.58 -3.88 -29.30
C MET A 380 10.65 -2.96 -28.69
N SER A 381 10.23 -2.11 -27.76
CA SER A 381 11.14 -1.27 -26.98
C SER A 381 12.11 -2.12 -26.14
N LYS A 382 13.28 -1.55 -25.87
CA LYS A 382 14.30 -2.13 -24.99
C LYS A 382 13.69 -2.26 -23.58
N ARG A 383 13.41 -3.49 -23.14
CA ARG A 383 12.87 -3.82 -21.80
C ARG A 383 13.94 -4.55 -20.99
N ASP A 384 13.97 -4.30 -19.69
CA ASP A 384 15.07 -4.70 -18.81
C ASP A 384 15.18 -6.23 -18.70
N LYS A 385 16.38 -6.76 -18.95
CA LYS A 385 16.69 -8.21 -18.91
C LYS A 385 16.79 -8.79 -17.49
N GLU A 386 16.45 -8.00 -16.49
CA GLU A 386 17.22 -7.92 -15.26
C GLU A 386 16.36 -8.25 -14.02
N TYR A 387 15.85 -9.48 -13.94
CA TYR A 387 14.93 -9.86 -12.87
C TYR A 387 14.80 -11.38 -12.63
N GLY A 388 14.71 -11.77 -11.36
CA GLY A 388 14.25 -13.11 -10.96
C GLY A 388 14.04 -13.25 -9.45
N VAL A 389 12.79 -13.34 -8.99
CA VAL A 389 12.46 -13.52 -7.54
C VAL A 389 12.99 -14.85 -6.99
N SER A 390 13.20 -15.82 -7.87
CA SER A 390 13.86 -17.10 -7.62
C SER A 390 15.25 -16.95 -6.99
N ARG A 391 15.97 -15.84 -7.21
CA ARG A 391 17.38 -15.65 -6.82
C ARG A 391 17.59 -14.34 -6.06
N GLY A 392 18.69 -14.27 -5.30
CA GLY A 392 19.18 -13.04 -4.65
C GLY A 392 18.36 -12.41 -3.50
N ILE A 393 17.02 -12.47 -3.52
CA ILE A 393 16.17 -11.81 -2.52
C ILE A 393 16.07 -12.66 -1.24
N ASP A 394 16.49 -12.11 -0.09
CA ASP A 394 16.42 -12.81 1.20
C ASP A 394 15.07 -12.65 1.90
N PHE A 395 14.44 -13.79 2.20
CA PHE A 395 13.13 -13.89 2.84
C PHE A 395 13.27 -14.59 4.19
N LYS A 396 12.90 -13.90 5.26
CA LYS A 396 13.17 -14.30 6.65
C LYS A 396 11.96 -15.00 7.27
N ASN A 397 12.19 -16.21 7.76
CA ASN A 397 11.22 -17.10 8.43
C ASN A 397 10.03 -17.52 7.54
N VAL A 398 10.32 -17.94 6.30
CA VAL A 398 9.34 -18.54 5.38
C VAL A 398 9.02 -19.97 5.83
N ALA A 399 7.79 -20.21 6.28
CA ALA A 399 7.31 -21.52 6.71
C ALA A 399 6.88 -22.39 5.51
N ALA A 400 6.35 -21.78 4.45
CA ALA A 400 5.89 -22.51 3.26
C ALA A 400 6.17 -21.79 1.93
N VAL A 401 6.27 -22.57 0.87
CA VAL A 401 6.28 -22.13 -0.53
C VAL A 401 5.15 -22.84 -1.28
N ILE A 402 4.34 -22.11 -2.04
CA ILE A 402 3.33 -22.68 -2.93
C ILE A 402 3.71 -22.34 -4.37
N ASN A 403 4.03 -23.35 -5.18
CA ASN A 403 4.04 -23.23 -6.63
C ASN A 403 2.58 -23.31 -7.11
N PHE A 404 1.93 -22.15 -7.22
CA PHE A 404 0.56 -22.04 -7.72
C PHE A 404 0.51 -22.36 -9.21
N ASP A 405 1.54 -21.94 -9.95
CA ASP A 405 1.91 -22.48 -11.24
C ASP A 405 3.28 -23.14 -11.15
N LEU A 406 3.44 -24.31 -11.77
CA LEU A 406 4.70 -25.05 -11.76
C LEU A 406 5.79 -24.26 -12.52
N PRO A 407 7.04 -24.21 -12.01
CA PRO A 407 8.15 -23.61 -12.76
C PRO A 407 8.47 -24.45 -14.00
N THR A 408 8.98 -23.82 -15.07
CA THR A 408 9.33 -24.48 -16.33
C THR A 408 10.63 -25.32 -16.26
N SER A 409 11.49 -25.07 -15.27
CA SER A 409 12.75 -25.80 -15.07
C SER A 409 12.90 -26.33 -13.64
N ALA A 410 13.61 -27.46 -13.50
CA ALA A 410 13.90 -28.05 -12.20
C ALA A 410 14.97 -27.25 -11.40
N SER A 411 15.75 -26.43 -12.11
CA SER A 411 16.61 -25.39 -11.54
C SER A 411 15.75 -24.33 -10.81
N SER A 412 14.80 -23.69 -11.50
CA SER A 412 13.85 -22.74 -10.87
C SER A 412 13.09 -23.39 -9.72
N TYR A 413 12.59 -24.63 -9.88
CA TYR A 413 11.96 -25.38 -8.78
C TYR A 413 12.85 -25.44 -7.52
N THR A 414 14.12 -25.82 -7.67
CA THR A 414 15.08 -25.88 -6.55
C THR A 414 15.24 -24.50 -5.89
N HIS A 415 15.35 -23.43 -6.69
CA HIS A 415 15.50 -22.05 -6.19
C HIS A 415 14.26 -21.50 -5.49
N ARG A 416 13.06 -21.85 -5.97
CA ARG A 416 11.78 -21.50 -5.36
C ARG A 416 11.61 -22.19 -4.00
N ILE A 417 11.85 -23.50 -3.90
CA ILE A 417 11.70 -24.22 -2.62
C ILE A 417 12.80 -23.86 -1.61
N GLY A 418 14.00 -23.49 -2.07
CA GLY A 418 15.10 -22.98 -1.22
C GLY A 418 14.88 -21.59 -0.58
N ARG A 419 13.66 -21.06 -0.66
CA ARG A 419 13.21 -19.90 0.13
C ARG A 419 12.70 -20.29 1.52
N THR A 420 12.24 -21.53 1.72
CA THR A 420 11.91 -22.12 3.03
C THR A 420 13.01 -23.10 3.48
N GLY A 421 12.91 -23.65 4.70
CA GLY A 421 13.87 -24.63 5.24
C GLY A 421 15.28 -24.10 5.52
N ARG A 422 15.43 -22.78 5.76
CA ARG A 422 16.73 -22.13 6.00
C ARG A 422 17.20 -22.31 7.45
N ALA A 423 18.53 -22.29 7.64
CA ALA A 423 19.19 -22.33 8.96
C ALA A 423 18.71 -23.49 9.87
N GLY A 424 18.58 -24.71 9.29
CA GLY A 424 18.19 -25.91 10.02
C GLY A 424 16.72 -25.99 10.46
N GLN A 425 15.87 -25.03 10.05
CA GLN A 425 14.43 -25.11 10.26
C GLN A 425 13.79 -26.08 9.27
N ALA A 426 12.71 -26.75 9.68
CA ALA A 426 11.83 -27.48 8.76
C ALA A 426 11.04 -26.48 7.88
N GLY A 427 10.75 -26.87 6.64
CA GLY A 427 9.95 -26.09 5.69
C GLY A 427 9.03 -26.97 4.85
N MET A 428 8.05 -26.35 4.17
CA MET A 428 7.13 -27.06 3.28
C MET A 428 7.07 -26.40 1.90
N ALA A 429 7.09 -27.20 0.84
CA ALA A 429 6.82 -26.77 -0.53
C ALA A 429 5.62 -27.55 -1.09
N LEU A 430 4.53 -26.87 -1.46
CA LEU A 430 3.39 -27.47 -2.15
C LEU A 430 3.36 -27.00 -3.60
N SER A 431 3.12 -27.91 -4.55
CA SER A 431 3.04 -27.57 -5.97
C SER A 431 1.74 -28.06 -6.59
N PHE A 432 1.04 -27.17 -7.28
CA PHE A 432 -0.10 -27.52 -8.12
C PHE A 432 0.40 -27.90 -9.52
N VAL A 433 -0.19 -28.96 -10.07
CA VAL A 433 0.17 -29.55 -11.36
C VAL A 433 -1.11 -29.80 -12.14
N VAL A 434 -1.23 -29.27 -13.35
CA VAL A 434 -2.40 -29.47 -14.20
C VAL A 434 -2.22 -30.75 -15.03
N PRO A 435 -3.09 -31.76 -14.89
CA PRO A 435 -3.10 -32.93 -15.77
C PRO A 435 -3.44 -32.55 -17.21
N LYS A 436 -2.85 -33.23 -18.19
CA LYS A 436 -3.07 -32.92 -19.62
C LYS A 436 -4.55 -32.95 -20.02
N GLU A 437 -5.36 -33.81 -19.39
CA GLU A 437 -6.80 -33.94 -19.59
C GLU A 437 -7.64 -32.80 -18.97
N LEU A 438 -7.08 -32.04 -18.02
CA LEU A 438 -7.73 -30.87 -17.39
C LEU A 438 -7.27 -29.53 -17.98
N TYR A 439 -6.21 -29.54 -18.79
CA TYR A 439 -5.73 -28.35 -19.50
C TYR A 439 -6.81 -27.72 -20.40
N ARG A 440 -6.88 -26.38 -20.42
CA ARG A 440 -7.90 -25.54 -21.10
C ARG A 440 -9.37 -25.80 -20.73
N LYS A 441 -9.71 -26.72 -19.80
CA LYS A 441 -11.09 -26.95 -19.36
C LYS A 441 -11.74 -25.70 -18.74
N HIS A 442 -10.96 -24.88 -18.03
CA HIS A 442 -11.41 -23.57 -17.54
C HIS A 442 -10.61 -22.43 -18.22
N MET A 443 -11.04 -22.09 -19.43
CA MET A 443 -10.42 -21.06 -20.28
C MET A 443 -10.21 -19.68 -19.62
N PRO A 444 -11.06 -19.19 -18.68
CA PRO A 444 -10.85 -17.90 -18.01
C PRO A 444 -9.64 -17.85 -17.06
N THR A 445 -9.17 -18.99 -16.53
CA THR A 445 -7.97 -19.04 -15.67
C THR A 445 -6.77 -19.70 -16.33
N THR A 446 -6.92 -20.49 -17.40
CA THR A 446 -5.82 -21.28 -17.97
C THR A 446 -4.60 -20.43 -18.39
N THR A 447 -3.41 -20.83 -17.94
CA THR A 447 -2.10 -20.30 -18.38
C THR A 447 -1.50 -21.17 -19.50
N PRO A 448 -0.64 -20.63 -20.39
CA PRO A 448 -0.02 -21.44 -21.45
C PRO A 448 0.97 -22.50 -20.95
N THR A 449 1.67 -22.22 -19.84
CA THR A 449 2.70 -23.12 -19.27
C THR A 449 2.14 -24.44 -18.79
N ALA A 450 0.90 -24.46 -18.29
CA ALA A 450 0.20 -25.62 -17.77
C ALA A 450 0.04 -26.77 -18.78
N GLU A 451 0.26 -26.54 -20.09
CA GLU A 451 0.23 -27.57 -21.13
C GLU A 451 1.30 -28.66 -20.94
N ASN A 452 2.39 -28.33 -20.24
CA ASN A 452 3.55 -29.22 -20.04
C ASN A 452 3.81 -29.56 -18.55
N ASP A 453 2.90 -29.21 -17.64
CA ASP A 453 3.05 -29.39 -16.18
C ASP A 453 3.49 -30.82 -15.81
N GLU A 454 2.91 -31.86 -16.43
CA GLU A 454 3.27 -33.25 -16.14
C GLU A 454 4.65 -33.66 -16.66
N LYS A 455 5.08 -33.16 -17.83
CA LYS A 455 6.45 -33.37 -18.34
C LYS A 455 7.48 -32.73 -17.41
N VAL A 456 7.20 -31.49 -16.99
CA VAL A 456 8.12 -30.73 -16.13
C VAL A 456 8.14 -31.31 -14.72
N LEU A 457 7.01 -31.79 -14.18
CA LEU A 457 6.98 -32.58 -12.94
C LEU A 457 7.86 -33.83 -13.02
N ALA A 458 7.82 -34.58 -14.12
CA ALA A 458 8.67 -35.75 -14.30
C ALA A 458 10.17 -35.37 -14.29
N ARG A 459 10.54 -34.26 -14.95
CA ARG A 459 11.90 -33.71 -14.93
C ARG A 459 12.34 -33.25 -13.55
N ILE A 460 11.48 -32.53 -12.81
CA ILE A 460 11.70 -32.12 -11.42
C ILE A 460 11.91 -33.35 -10.52
N THR A 461 11.04 -34.35 -10.62
CA THR A 461 11.11 -35.58 -9.81
C THR A 461 12.42 -36.34 -10.05
N ARG A 462 12.84 -36.52 -11.32
CA ARG A 462 14.15 -37.10 -11.66
C ARG A 462 15.30 -36.35 -10.99
N GLN A 463 15.28 -35.01 -10.96
CA GLN A 463 16.35 -34.22 -10.36
C GLN A 463 16.33 -34.20 -8.83
N GLN A 464 15.15 -34.25 -8.18
CA GLN A 464 15.07 -34.35 -6.72
C GLN A 464 15.51 -35.74 -6.22
N VAL A 465 15.15 -36.81 -6.93
CA VAL A 465 15.64 -38.18 -6.64
C VAL A 465 17.16 -38.28 -6.79
N LYS A 466 17.76 -37.65 -7.83
CA LYS A 466 19.23 -37.51 -7.95
C LYS A 466 19.88 -36.77 -6.76
N LYS A 467 19.12 -35.97 -6.00
CA LYS A 467 19.55 -35.25 -4.79
C LYS A 467 19.11 -35.94 -3.49
N GLY A 468 18.61 -37.18 -3.55
CA GLY A 468 18.13 -37.94 -2.39
C GLY A 468 16.82 -37.43 -1.77
N LYS A 469 16.05 -36.59 -2.48
CA LYS A 469 14.84 -35.93 -1.96
C LYS A 469 13.58 -36.47 -2.65
N GLU A 470 12.57 -36.79 -1.85
CA GLU A 470 11.28 -37.36 -2.29
C GLU A 470 10.23 -36.26 -2.43
N ILE A 471 9.42 -36.33 -3.50
CA ILE A 471 8.23 -35.49 -3.70
C ILE A 471 6.99 -36.35 -3.43
N LYS A 472 6.19 -35.97 -2.43
CA LYS A 472 5.06 -36.78 -1.96
C LYS A 472 3.74 -36.29 -2.56
N PRO A 473 2.81 -37.18 -2.96
CA PRO A 473 1.49 -36.78 -3.38
C PRO A 473 0.68 -36.26 -2.19
N TYR A 474 -0.03 -35.15 -2.37
CA TYR A 474 -0.95 -34.58 -1.39
C TYR A 474 -2.36 -34.46 -1.98
N ASN A 475 -3.32 -35.16 -1.37
CA ASN A 475 -4.70 -35.24 -1.84
C ASN A 475 -5.63 -34.51 -0.86
N PHE A 476 -6.29 -33.45 -1.33
CA PHE A 476 -7.31 -32.76 -0.55
C PHE A 476 -8.61 -33.58 -0.51
N ASN A 477 -9.38 -33.44 0.58
CA ASN A 477 -10.70 -34.07 0.69
C ASN A 477 -11.72 -33.34 -0.19
N THR A 478 -11.96 -33.87 -1.40
CA THR A 478 -12.88 -33.29 -2.39
C THR A 478 -14.24 -32.92 -1.80
N LYS A 479 -14.81 -33.74 -0.91
CA LYS A 479 -16.13 -33.46 -0.29
C LYS A 479 -16.13 -32.24 0.64
N GLN A 480 -14.99 -31.91 1.26
CA GLN A 480 -14.84 -30.68 2.05
C GLN A 480 -14.53 -29.47 1.15
N VAL A 481 -13.77 -29.68 0.07
CA VAL A 481 -13.35 -28.62 -0.87
C VAL A 481 -14.49 -28.15 -1.77
N GLU A 482 -15.35 -29.05 -2.27
CA GLU A 482 -16.51 -28.71 -3.12
C GLU A 482 -17.48 -27.73 -2.46
N ALA A 483 -17.65 -27.81 -1.15
CA ALA A 483 -18.50 -26.89 -0.39
C ALA A 483 -18.07 -25.42 -0.55
N PHE A 484 -16.81 -25.16 -0.91
CA PHE A 484 -16.26 -23.84 -1.19
C PHE A 484 -16.28 -23.44 -2.67
N ARG A 485 -16.58 -24.36 -3.62
CA ARG A 485 -16.47 -24.10 -5.07
C ARG A 485 -17.39 -22.98 -5.56
N TYR A 486 -18.59 -22.84 -5.01
CA TYR A 486 -19.51 -21.75 -5.39
C TYR A 486 -18.90 -20.36 -5.07
N ARG A 487 -18.28 -20.22 -3.89
CA ARG A 487 -17.63 -18.98 -3.45
C ARG A 487 -16.40 -18.62 -4.28
N MET A 488 -15.63 -19.64 -4.69
CA MET A 488 -14.54 -19.48 -5.63
C MET A 488 -15.06 -18.98 -6.99
N ASN A 489 -16.18 -19.51 -7.49
CA ASN A 489 -16.78 -19.04 -8.74
C ASN A 489 -17.23 -17.57 -8.64
N ASP A 490 -17.89 -17.17 -7.56
CA ASP A 490 -18.36 -15.79 -7.39
C ASP A 490 -17.20 -14.79 -7.21
N ALA A 491 -16.10 -15.19 -6.57
CA ALA A 491 -14.86 -14.43 -6.55
C ALA A 491 -14.20 -14.33 -7.94
N LEU A 492 -14.08 -15.46 -8.67
CA LEU A 492 -13.48 -15.47 -10.02
C LEU A 492 -14.28 -14.67 -11.05
N ARG A 493 -15.60 -14.55 -10.86
CA ARG A 493 -16.48 -13.65 -11.64
C ARG A 493 -16.16 -12.16 -11.40
N ALA A 494 -15.79 -11.78 -10.17
CA ALA A 494 -15.38 -10.41 -9.85
C ALA A 494 -13.97 -10.07 -10.41
N VAL A 495 -13.08 -11.06 -10.53
CA VAL A 495 -11.71 -10.87 -11.05
C VAL A 495 -11.67 -11.09 -12.56
N THR A 496 -12.05 -10.05 -13.31
CA THR A 496 -12.02 -10.06 -14.79
C THR A 496 -10.59 -9.82 -15.33
N LYS A 497 -10.38 -9.99 -16.65
CA LYS A 497 -9.12 -9.59 -17.31
C LYS A 497 -8.93 -8.06 -17.36
N VAL A 498 -10.03 -7.29 -17.23
CA VAL A 498 -9.99 -5.83 -17.15
C VAL A 498 -9.51 -5.41 -15.77
N ALA A 499 -10.11 -5.95 -14.72
CA ALA A 499 -9.72 -5.76 -13.31
C ALA A 499 -8.21 -5.96 -13.07
N VAL A 500 -7.67 -7.06 -13.63
CA VAL A 500 -6.24 -7.41 -13.56
C VAL A 500 -5.36 -6.34 -14.23
N ARG A 501 -5.71 -5.90 -15.43
CA ARG A 501 -4.95 -4.89 -16.20
C ARG A 501 -5.01 -3.51 -15.55
N GLU A 502 -6.17 -3.10 -15.05
CA GLU A 502 -6.32 -1.83 -14.33
C GLU A 502 -5.51 -1.84 -13.04
N ALA A 503 -5.51 -2.95 -12.28
CA ALA A 503 -4.73 -3.07 -11.04
C ALA A 503 -3.22 -2.98 -11.33
N ARG A 504 -2.76 -3.74 -12.33
CA ARG A 504 -1.38 -3.68 -12.84
C ARG A 504 -0.99 -2.27 -13.28
N THR A 505 -1.83 -1.63 -14.07
CA THR A 505 -1.55 -0.29 -14.60
C THR A 505 -1.56 0.76 -13.49
N ARG A 506 -2.42 0.64 -12.47
CA ARG A 506 -2.43 1.54 -11.31
C ARG A 506 -1.15 1.42 -10.47
N GLU A 507 -0.76 0.20 -10.10
CA GLU A 507 0.44 -0.01 -9.28
C GLU A 507 1.67 0.56 -10.01
N LEU A 508 1.80 0.29 -11.31
CA LEU A 508 2.87 0.87 -12.13
C LEU A 508 2.81 2.40 -12.25
N ARG A 509 1.63 3.01 -12.45
CA ARG A 509 1.49 4.49 -12.47
C ARG A 509 1.85 5.12 -11.13
N GLN A 510 1.40 4.53 -10.02
CA GLN A 510 1.72 5.01 -8.67
C GLN A 510 3.22 4.91 -8.38
N GLU A 511 3.90 3.83 -8.79
CA GLU A 511 5.35 3.70 -8.61
C GLU A 511 6.17 4.56 -9.60
N LEU A 512 5.68 4.81 -10.82
CA LEU A 512 6.27 5.78 -11.75
C LEU A 512 6.21 7.21 -11.18
N LEU A 513 5.09 7.61 -10.58
CA LEU A 513 4.93 8.91 -9.92
C LEU A 513 5.80 9.07 -8.65
N LYS A 514 6.27 7.97 -8.05
CA LYS A 514 7.23 7.95 -6.93
C LYS A 514 8.70 7.93 -7.39
N SER A 515 8.96 7.82 -8.70
CA SER A 515 10.33 7.64 -9.23
C SER A 515 11.14 8.94 -9.26
N GLU A 516 12.13 9.05 -8.38
CA GLU A 516 13.01 10.23 -8.31
C GLU A 516 13.80 10.49 -9.61
N LYS A 517 14.10 9.45 -10.42
CA LYS A 517 14.72 9.62 -11.75
C LYS A 517 13.79 10.32 -12.74
N LEU A 518 12.47 10.09 -12.66
CA LEU A 518 11.48 10.71 -13.55
C LEU A 518 10.98 12.06 -13.04
N LYS A 519 11.24 12.41 -11.77
CA LYS A 519 10.76 13.66 -11.17
C LYS A 519 11.17 14.89 -11.98
N ARG A 520 12.42 14.98 -12.44
CA ARG A 520 12.90 16.05 -13.34
C ARG A 520 12.20 16.05 -14.70
N TYR A 521 12.04 14.89 -15.32
CA TYR A 521 11.32 14.76 -16.58
C TYR A 521 9.86 15.27 -16.46
N PHE A 522 9.20 15.03 -15.33
CA PHE A 522 7.86 15.53 -15.03
C PHE A 522 7.82 16.99 -14.56
N GLU A 523 8.89 17.52 -13.97
CA GLU A 523 9.09 18.95 -13.70
C GLU A 523 9.27 19.73 -15.01
N GLU A 524 9.93 19.14 -16.01
CA GLU A 524 10.10 19.69 -17.37
C GLU A 524 8.88 19.44 -18.29
N ASN A 525 8.08 18.40 -18.05
CA ASN A 525 6.92 18.01 -18.86
C ASN A 525 5.64 17.87 -17.98
N PRO A 526 5.08 18.98 -17.47
CA PRO A 526 3.91 18.96 -16.59
C PRO A 526 2.60 18.48 -17.25
N SER A 527 2.56 18.36 -18.58
CA SER A 527 1.46 17.67 -19.28
C SER A 527 1.48 16.15 -19.05
N GLU A 528 2.68 15.54 -19.06
CA GLU A 528 2.85 14.10 -18.88
C GLU A 528 2.57 13.67 -17.42
N ILE A 529 2.97 14.49 -16.43
CA ILE A 529 2.61 14.19 -15.03
C ILE A 529 1.09 14.23 -14.82
N ASN A 530 0.39 15.10 -15.53
CA ASN A 530 -1.08 15.18 -15.50
C ASN A 530 -1.71 13.98 -16.21
N HIS A 531 -1.20 13.57 -17.38
CA HIS A 531 -1.64 12.34 -18.05
C HIS A 531 -1.44 11.08 -17.18
N LEU A 532 -0.36 10.99 -16.39
CA LEU A 532 -0.17 9.90 -15.42
C LEU A 532 -1.01 10.02 -14.14
N ARG A 533 -1.47 11.21 -13.77
CA ARG A 533 -2.28 11.47 -12.56
C ARG A 533 -3.79 11.42 -12.79
N HIS A 534 -4.27 11.66 -14.02
CA HIS A 534 -5.70 11.72 -14.32
C HIS A 534 -6.39 10.34 -14.46
N ASP A 535 -5.64 9.24 -14.47
CA ASP A 535 -6.17 7.88 -14.35
C ASP A 535 -6.61 7.55 -12.90
N GLY A 536 -7.81 8.00 -12.53
CA GLY A 536 -8.38 7.87 -11.18
C GLY A 536 -8.69 6.45 -10.68
N GLU A 537 -9.21 6.37 -9.46
CA GLU A 537 -9.41 5.11 -8.72
C GLU A 537 -10.63 4.28 -9.16
N LEU A 538 -10.53 3.64 -10.33
CA LEU A 538 -11.42 2.53 -10.70
C LEU A 538 -11.29 1.38 -9.67
N ARG A 539 -12.38 1.02 -8.99
CA ARG A 539 -12.43 -0.13 -8.06
C ARG A 539 -12.35 -1.46 -8.84
N THR A 540 -11.13 -1.86 -9.18
CA THR A 540 -10.78 -2.89 -10.18
C THR A 540 -11.57 -4.19 -10.10
N ALA A 541 -11.72 -4.77 -8.90
CA ALA A 541 -12.60 -5.91 -8.67
C ALA A 541 -13.66 -5.54 -7.61
N ARG A 542 -14.94 -5.71 -7.95
CA ARG A 542 -16.09 -5.47 -7.05
C ARG A 542 -16.00 -6.38 -5.82
N GLN A 543 -15.43 -5.89 -4.72
CA GLN A 543 -15.32 -6.65 -3.47
C GLN A 543 -16.70 -7.02 -2.94
N GLN A 544 -17.00 -8.31 -2.91
CA GLN A 544 -18.28 -8.83 -2.40
C GLN A 544 -18.18 -9.02 -0.88
N ALA A 545 -18.83 -8.15 -0.09
CA ALA A 545 -18.71 -8.17 1.37
C ALA A 545 -19.01 -9.55 2.00
N HIS A 546 -20.02 -10.25 1.47
CA HIS A 546 -20.43 -11.58 1.94
C HIS A 546 -19.38 -12.68 1.70
N LEU A 547 -18.34 -12.46 0.87
CA LEU A 547 -17.24 -13.41 0.66
C LEU A 547 -16.18 -13.37 1.79
N LYS A 548 -16.13 -12.31 2.60
CA LYS A 548 -15.11 -12.13 3.65
C LYS A 548 -15.30 -13.04 4.89
N HIS A 549 -16.54 -13.41 5.23
CA HIS A 549 -16.88 -14.32 6.34
C HIS A 549 -17.13 -15.76 5.82
N ILE A 550 -16.84 -16.83 6.58
CA ILE A 550 -17.25 -18.20 6.22
C ILE A 550 -18.51 -18.58 7.00
N PRO A 551 -19.64 -18.92 6.34
CA PRO A 551 -20.81 -19.47 7.02
C PRO A 551 -20.52 -20.78 7.77
N ASP A 552 -21.10 -20.90 8.96
CA ASP A 552 -20.89 -22.00 9.91
C ASP A 552 -21.13 -23.42 9.40
N TYR A 553 -21.86 -23.59 8.30
CA TYR A 553 -22.14 -24.89 7.67
C TYR A 553 -21.05 -25.35 6.70
N LEU A 554 -20.17 -24.45 6.26
CA LEU A 554 -19.00 -24.79 5.42
C LEU A 554 -17.78 -25.21 6.24
N LEU A 555 -17.73 -24.86 7.53
CA LEU A 555 -16.65 -25.23 8.42
C LEU A 555 -16.73 -26.73 8.79
N PRO A 556 -15.69 -27.54 8.52
CA PRO A 556 -15.67 -28.94 8.94
C PRO A 556 -15.86 -29.08 10.46
N LYS A 557 -16.53 -30.16 10.90
CA LYS A 557 -16.80 -30.42 12.33
C LYS A 557 -15.53 -30.47 13.18
N GLU A 558 -14.39 -30.86 12.60
CA GLU A 558 -13.07 -30.82 13.23
C GLU A 558 -12.50 -29.39 13.31
N GLY A 559 -12.71 -28.57 12.27
CA GLY A 559 -12.26 -27.17 12.24
C GLY A 559 -12.91 -26.31 13.33
N LYS A 560 -14.12 -26.66 13.78
CA LYS A 560 -14.76 -25.98 14.92
C LYS A 560 -14.05 -26.18 16.27
N LYS A 561 -13.10 -27.13 16.38
CA LYS A 561 -12.22 -27.27 17.55
C LYS A 561 -10.90 -26.48 17.44
N ALA A 562 -10.54 -26.00 16.25
CA ALA A 562 -9.28 -25.27 16.03
C ALA A 562 -9.42 -23.75 16.24
N LEU A 563 -10.59 -23.28 16.69
CA LEU A 563 -10.97 -21.87 16.81
C LEU A 563 -11.27 -21.42 18.26
N THR A 564 -11.02 -22.29 19.25
CA THR A 564 -10.99 -21.93 20.68
C THR A 564 -9.57 -21.53 21.08
N GLU A 565 -9.42 -20.38 21.75
CA GLU A 565 -8.13 -19.70 21.92
C GLU A 565 -7.09 -20.48 22.75
N ASP A 566 -7.52 -21.36 23.66
CA ASP A 566 -6.64 -22.03 24.63
C ASP A 566 -5.86 -23.27 24.14
N ASP A 567 -6.24 -23.89 23.00
CA ASP A 567 -5.57 -25.08 22.45
C ASP A 567 -4.58 -24.74 21.31
N ILE A 568 -4.19 -23.46 21.20
CA ILE A 568 -3.22 -22.98 20.19
C ILE A 568 -1.80 -23.36 20.62
N GLY A 569 -1.39 -24.58 20.25
CA GLY A 569 -0.09 -25.17 20.56
C GLY A 569 1.12 -24.33 20.13
N PHE A 570 1.64 -23.52 21.07
CA PHE A 570 2.91 -22.80 20.98
C PHE A 570 4.11 -23.77 20.98
N VAL A 571 5.04 -23.59 20.02
CA VAL A 571 6.35 -24.26 20.02
C VAL A 571 7.36 -23.33 20.71
N PRO A 572 7.88 -23.67 21.91
CA PRO A 572 8.75 -22.75 22.65
C PRO A 572 10.14 -22.60 22.03
N LEU A 573 10.48 -21.37 21.63
CA LEU A 573 11.86 -20.98 21.33
C LEU A 573 12.70 -20.88 22.62
N ARG A 574 13.14 -22.02 23.19
CA ARG A 574 14.32 -22.11 24.07
C ARG A 574 14.79 -23.55 24.33
N LYS A 575 16.11 -23.73 24.32
CA LYS A 575 16.82 -24.98 24.69
C LYS A 575 16.70 -25.20 26.21
N ALA A 576 16.36 -26.41 26.65
CA ALA A 576 16.15 -26.71 28.07
C ALA A 576 17.48 -26.82 28.86
N GLY A 577 17.78 -25.84 29.70
CA GLY A 577 18.90 -25.84 30.65
C GLY A 577 18.58 -26.52 31.98
N LYS A 578 19.61 -26.93 32.74
CA LYS A 578 19.48 -27.81 33.92
C LYS A 578 19.34 -27.08 35.29
N VAL A 579 18.23 -27.36 35.98
CA VAL A 579 18.12 -27.75 37.41
C VAL A 579 18.41 -26.72 38.54
N ARG A 580 17.66 -26.87 39.67
CA ARG A 580 17.70 -26.21 41.02
C ARG A 580 16.73 -25.01 41.20
N GLY A 581 15.83 -24.95 42.19
CA GLY A 581 15.14 -26.01 42.96
C GLY A 581 14.97 -25.80 44.49
N HIS A 582 13.76 -25.39 44.94
CA HIS A 582 13.20 -25.47 46.33
C HIS A 582 11.65 -25.40 46.23
N ARG A 583 10.78 -26.15 46.96
CA ARG A 583 10.38 -26.11 48.41
C ARG A 583 9.86 -24.73 48.85
N LYS A 584 8.64 -24.51 49.39
CA LYS A 584 7.48 -25.31 49.90
C LYS A 584 6.16 -24.54 49.56
N GLY A 585 4.91 -24.99 49.72
CA GLY A 585 4.31 -26.29 50.09
C GLY A 585 2.93 -26.16 50.80
N LYS A 586 2.08 -27.22 50.72
CA LYS A 586 0.73 -27.43 51.34
C LYS A 586 -0.44 -26.51 50.87
N GLY A 587 -1.64 -27.03 50.61
CA GLY A 587 -2.04 -28.46 50.59
C GLY A 587 -3.55 -28.77 50.45
N THR A 588 -3.89 -30.06 50.66
CA THR A 588 -5.22 -30.69 50.85
C THR A 588 -6.22 -30.65 49.66
N LYS A 589 -6.49 -31.78 48.96
CA LYS A 589 -7.34 -32.98 49.30
C LYS A 589 -8.84 -32.73 49.02
N ARG A 590 -9.65 -33.54 48.33
CA ARG A 590 -9.61 -34.92 47.73
C ARG A 590 -10.30 -34.87 46.32
N GLY A 591 -10.23 -35.85 45.41
CA GLY A 591 -9.42 -37.08 45.37
C GLY A 591 -9.76 -38.03 44.20
N VAL A 592 -8.72 -38.44 43.46
CA VAL A 592 -8.46 -39.77 42.85
C VAL A 592 -9.55 -40.51 42.05
N PHE A 593 -9.33 -40.62 40.73
CA PHE A 593 -9.14 -41.93 40.06
C PHE A 593 -7.95 -41.83 39.07
N LYS A 594 -7.41 -42.95 38.59
CA LYS A 594 -6.12 -43.04 37.85
C LYS A 594 -6.13 -44.19 36.83
N VAL A 595 -5.08 -44.27 36.00
CA VAL A 595 -4.85 -45.17 34.84
C VAL A 595 -5.50 -44.63 33.56
N GLY A 596 -4.83 -44.59 32.40
CA GLY A 596 -3.43 -44.94 32.09
C GLY A 596 -3.00 -44.31 30.75
N GLY A 597 -1.71 -43.97 30.61
CA GLY A 597 -1.25 -43.11 29.50
C GLY A 597 -0.72 -43.85 28.27
N ARG A 598 -0.90 -43.24 27.10
CA ARG A 598 -0.08 -43.43 25.89
C ARG A 598 0.09 -42.08 25.20
N LYS A 599 1.33 -41.70 24.84
CA LYS A 599 1.57 -40.58 23.93
C LYS A 599 1.13 -40.99 22.53
N GLY A 600 0.21 -40.24 21.93
CA GLY A 600 -0.28 -40.45 20.57
C GLY A 600 0.34 -39.46 19.59
N ASP A 601 0.76 -39.97 18.44
CA ASP A 601 1.08 -39.19 17.24
C ASP A 601 -0.22 -38.53 16.71
N PRO A 602 -0.29 -37.19 16.60
CA PRO A 602 -1.53 -36.48 16.25
C PRO A 602 -1.98 -36.66 14.79
N LEU A 603 -1.21 -37.35 13.94
CA LEU A 603 -1.54 -37.56 12.52
C LEU A 603 -2.05 -38.98 12.19
N LYS A 604 -2.42 -39.80 13.19
CA LYS A 604 -2.77 -41.24 12.98
C LYS A 604 -4.14 -41.68 13.50
N THR A 605 -5.22 -40.95 13.19
CA THR A 605 -6.61 -41.36 13.46
C THR A 605 -7.58 -41.35 12.26
N PHE A 606 -7.07 -41.49 11.03
CA PHE A 606 -7.92 -41.76 9.85
C PHE A 606 -7.48 -43.02 9.08
N LYS A 607 -8.15 -44.14 9.34
CA LYS A 607 -8.16 -45.34 8.49
C LYS A 607 -9.60 -45.76 8.23
N ALA A 608 -10.07 -45.61 6.98
CA ALA A 608 -11.31 -46.23 6.52
C ALA A 608 -11.11 -47.72 6.24
N ARG A 609 -12.19 -48.51 6.31
CA ARG A 609 -12.25 -49.88 5.78
C ARG A 609 -13.07 -49.88 4.46
N PRO A 610 -12.76 -50.74 3.48
CA PRO A 610 -13.49 -50.86 2.21
C PRO A 610 -14.67 -51.87 2.28
N PHE A 611 -15.18 -52.30 1.11
CA PHE A 611 -16.35 -53.17 0.82
C PHE A 611 -17.71 -52.43 0.80
N ASP A 612 -18.63 -52.67 -0.16
CA ASP A 612 -18.50 -53.30 -1.50
C ASP A 612 -19.64 -52.84 -2.44
N THR A 613 -19.65 -53.35 -3.67
CA THR A 613 -20.61 -53.10 -4.77
C THR A 613 -21.87 -53.98 -4.70
N HIS A 614 -23.04 -53.46 -5.14
CA HIS A 614 -23.90 -54.11 -6.16
C HIS A 614 -25.24 -53.35 -6.44
N ASN A 615 -25.30 -52.74 -7.63
CA ASN A 615 -26.39 -52.76 -8.63
C ASN A 615 -27.81 -53.28 -8.25
N ARG A 616 -28.88 -52.44 -8.42
CA ARG A 616 -30.08 -52.78 -9.25
C ARG A 616 -31.13 -51.65 -9.45
N PHE A 617 -31.56 -51.53 -10.71
CA PHE A 617 -32.83 -51.00 -11.27
C PHE A 617 -33.98 -50.53 -10.36
N ARG A 618 -34.59 -49.36 -10.70
CA ARG A 618 -35.92 -49.30 -11.34
C ARG A 618 -36.22 -47.95 -12.02
N GLN A 619 -37.05 -47.97 -13.08
CA GLN A 619 -37.68 -46.79 -13.71
C GLN A 619 -39.14 -46.66 -13.22
N SER A 620 -39.71 -45.43 -13.21
CA SER A 620 -41.02 -45.14 -13.85
C SER A 620 -41.55 -43.70 -13.68
N ARG A 621 -41.84 -43.05 -14.83
CA ARG A 621 -43.00 -42.17 -15.15
C ARG A 621 -43.16 -40.76 -14.54
N GLU A 622 -43.47 -39.82 -15.45
CA GLU A 622 -44.18 -38.54 -15.23
C GLU A 622 -45.70 -38.76 -15.06
N PRO A 623 -46.50 -37.71 -14.76
CA PRO A 623 -47.20 -37.00 -15.85
C PRO A 623 -47.21 -35.45 -15.75
N GLN A 624 -48.06 -34.78 -16.54
CA GLN A 624 -47.86 -33.41 -17.06
C GLN A 624 -48.57 -32.24 -16.31
N ARG A 625 -48.27 -31.02 -16.80
CA ARG A 625 -48.71 -29.66 -16.40
C ARG A 625 -50.25 -29.45 -16.33
N PRO A 626 -50.71 -28.30 -15.79
CA PRO A 626 -50.95 -27.13 -16.68
C PRO A 626 -50.39 -25.78 -16.18
N ASP A 627 -50.30 -24.81 -17.10
CA ASP A 627 -50.15 -23.34 -16.91
C ASP A 627 -51.56 -22.71 -16.67
N PRO A 628 -51.77 -21.45 -16.17
CA PRO A 628 -51.11 -20.23 -16.69
C PRO A 628 -50.85 -19.01 -15.74
N SER A 629 -49.85 -18.19 -16.11
CA SER A 629 -49.73 -16.71 -15.98
C SER A 629 -50.35 -15.93 -14.78
N SER A 630 -49.54 -15.10 -14.09
CA SER A 630 -49.47 -13.62 -14.31
C SER A 630 -48.75 -12.79 -13.20
N TYR A 631 -48.06 -11.72 -13.63
CA TYR A 631 -47.63 -10.45 -12.96
C TYR A 631 -46.88 -10.33 -11.59
N PHE A 632 -46.11 -9.23 -11.50
CA PHE A 632 -45.53 -8.46 -10.36
C PHE A 632 -44.34 -8.99 -9.49
N PHE A 633 -43.19 -8.30 -9.69
CA PHE A 633 -42.27 -7.62 -8.74
C PHE A 633 -41.60 -8.24 -7.49
N ASP A 634 -40.54 -7.53 -7.10
CA ASP A 634 -39.82 -7.41 -5.81
C ASP A 634 -38.91 -8.53 -5.25
N ALA A 635 -37.60 -8.34 -5.52
CA ALA A 635 -36.62 -7.72 -4.60
C ALA A 635 -36.37 -8.27 -3.16
N ASN A 636 -35.15 -7.93 -2.69
CA ASN A 636 -34.69 -7.90 -1.30
C ASN A 636 -34.46 -9.22 -0.54
N PHE A 637 -33.69 -9.24 0.57
CA PHE A 637 -32.31 -8.72 0.68
C PHE A 637 -31.55 -9.44 1.81
N CYS A 638 -30.24 -9.17 1.86
CA CYS A 638 -29.26 -9.37 2.93
C CYS A 638 -29.76 -9.55 4.38
N THR A 639 -29.05 -10.37 5.16
CA THR A 639 -28.62 -9.95 6.52
C THR A 639 -27.11 -10.17 6.69
N MET A 640 -26.43 -9.16 7.23
CA MET A 640 -25.02 -9.19 7.62
C MET A 640 -24.84 -8.31 8.87
N ARG A 641 -23.94 -8.68 9.79
CA ARG A 641 -23.78 -7.98 11.08
C ARG A 641 -22.31 -7.69 11.42
N ARG A 642 -22.10 -6.47 11.92
CA ARG A 642 -21.08 -6.03 12.90
C ARG A 642 -19.60 -5.91 12.49
N SER A 643 -18.92 -5.08 13.28
CA SER A 643 -17.56 -4.54 13.19
C SER A 643 -16.66 -5.10 14.31
N ALA A 644 -15.33 -4.94 14.21
CA ALA A 644 -14.39 -4.84 15.34
C ALA A 644 -12.97 -4.38 14.94
N THR A 645 -12.18 -4.01 15.96
CA THR A 645 -10.89 -3.30 16.03
C THR A 645 -9.63 -4.21 16.05
N LEU A 646 -8.35 -3.82 16.28
CA LEU A 646 -7.70 -2.63 16.89
C LEU A 646 -6.28 -2.33 16.28
N ALA A 647 -5.65 -1.19 16.63
CA ALA A 647 -4.29 -0.73 16.25
C ALA A 647 -3.15 -1.33 17.14
N ALA A 648 -1.84 -1.02 17.05
CA ALA A 648 -1.04 0.03 16.38
C ALA A 648 0.33 -0.54 15.83
N LEU A 649 1.54 0.07 15.75
CA LEU A 649 2.26 1.20 16.40
C LEU A 649 3.21 1.94 15.40
N VAL A 650 4.24 2.71 15.86
CA VAL A 650 4.78 3.93 15.18
C VAL A 650 6.26 3.89 14.71
N GLY A 651 6.56 4.59 13.60
CA GLY A 651 7.92 5.00 13.17
C GLY A 651 7.96 5.75 11.82
N ALA A 652 8.31 7.04 11.81
CA ALA A 652 8.42 7.95 10.63
C ALA A 652 7.16 8.03 9.73
N TRP A 653 6.17 8.84 10.14
CA TRP A 653 4.82 8.81 9.56
C TRP A 653 4.56 9.92 8.53
N THR A 654 4.22 9.53 7.30
CA THR A 654 3.06 10.17 6.66
C THR A 654 1.84 9.80 7.51
N VAL A 655 1.28 10.76 8.24
CA VAL A 655 0.14 10.50 9.12
C VAL A 655 -1.10 10.25 8.27
N LEU A 656 -1.32 8.98 7.93
CA LEU A 656 -2.64 8.45 7.68
C LEU A 656 -3.46 8.74 8.93
N ALA A 657 -4.42 9.66 8.85
CA ALA A 657 -5.24 10.06 9.98
C ALA A 657 -5.89 8.81 10.59
N THR A 658 -5.58 8.50 11.84
CA THR A 658 -6.02 7.27 12.52
C THR A 658 -7.54 7.20 12.43
N LYS A 659 -8.09 6.12 11.88
CA LYS A 659 -9.55 6.02 11.68
C LYS A 659 -10.25 5.58 12.97
N CYS A 660 -11.37 6.23 13.27
CA CYS A 660 -12.24 5.93 14.40
C CYS A 660 -13.57 5.32 13.95
N SER A 661 -14.25 4.66 14.89
CA SER A 661 -15.59 4.07 14.74
C SER A 661 -16.16 3.74 16.12
N LEU A 662 -17.42 3.30 16.22
CA LEU A 662 -17.98 2.78 17.48
C LEU A 662 -17.20 1.56 18.07
N GLY A 663 -16.38 0.89 17.27
CA GLY A 663 -15.42 -0.12 17.75
C GLY A 663 -14.01 0.42 18.00
N SER A 664 -13.63 1.55 17.40
CA SER A 664 -12.28 2.12 17.40
C SER A 664 -12.29 3.54 17.95
N LYS A 665 -11.99 3.69 19.24
CA LYS A 665 -11.78 4.99 19.84
C LYS A 665 -10.45 5.60 19.38
N CYS A 666 -10.43 6.92 19.21
CA CYS A 666 -9.19 7.66 18.96
C CYS A 666 -8.17 7.52 20.11
N PRO A 667 -6.86 7.62 19.83
CA PRO A 667 -5.83 7.57 20.86
C PRO A 667 -5.64 8.95 21.53
N LYS A 668 -5.01 8.99 22.71
CA LYS A 668 -4.96 10.20 23.56
C LYS A 668 -4.23 11.39 22.93
N ASP A 669 -3.27 11.14 22.04
CA ASP A 669 -2.48 12.14 21.32
C ASP A 669 -3.25 12.84 20.19
N SER A 670 -4.27 12.18 19.64
CA SER A 670 -5.15 12.67 18.58
C SER A 670 -6.61 12.35 18.94
N PRO A 671 -7.13 12.90 20.06
CA PRO A 671 -8.26 12.33 20.80
C PRO A 671 -9.64 12.51 20.13
N CYS A 672 -9.76 13.41 19.15
CA CYS A 672 -11.03 13.85 18.58
C CYS A 672 -11.38 13.11 17.30
N CYS A 673 -12.56 12.47 17.24
CA CYS A 673 -13.04 11.72 16.08
C CYS A 673 -13.96 12.57 15.19
N SER A 674 -13.46 13.08 14.07
CA SER A 674 -14.17 13.99 13.15
C SER A 674 -15.41 13.36 12.47
N GLN A 675 -16.21 14.20 11.78
CA GLN A 675 -17.40 13.78 11.03
C GLN A 675 -17.12 12.63 10.03
N TYR A 676 -15.91 12.59 9.47
CA TYR A 676 -15.48 11.60 8.46
C TYR A 676 -14.75 10.38 9.06
N GLY A 677 -14.84 10.19 10.38
CA GLY A 677 -14.26 9.05 11.10
C GLY A 677 -12.74 9.12 11.21
N GLU A 678 -12.16 10.32 11.40
CA GLU A 678 -10.71 10.55 11.47
C GLU A 678 -10.30 11.16 12.80
N CYS A 679 -9.19 10.70 13.37
CA CYS A 679 -8.66 11.16 14.66
C CYS A 679 -7.67 12.33 14.51
N GLY A 680 -7.79 13.35 15.35
CA GLY A 680 -6.87 14.49 15.36
C GLY A 680 -7.06 15.44 16.55
N VAL A 681 -6.63 16.70 16.34
CA VAL A 681 -6.73 17.85 17.26
C VAL A 681 -7.25 19.09 16.51
N GLY A 682 -7.55 20.19 17.21
CA GLY A 682 -7.97 21.45 16.60
C GLY A 682 -9.29 21.32 15.85
N ALA A 683 -9.28 21.53 14.53
CA ALA A 683 -10.45 21.38 13.67
C ALA A 683 -11.10 19.98 13.72
N TYR A 684 -10.36 18.92 14.10
CA TYR A 684 -10.94 17.58 14.32
C TYR A 684 -11.85 17.51 15.56
N CYS A 685 -11.68 18.43 16.50
CA CYS A 685 -12.44 18.52 17.75
C CYS A 685 -13.64 19.45 17.65
N LEU A 686 -13.80 20.16 16.52
CA LEU A 686 -14.80 21.18 16.28
C LEU A 686 -15.76 20.71 15.19
N GLY A 687 -17.05 20.66 15.50
CA GLY A 687 -18.06 20.49 14.46
C GLY A 687 -18.11 19.09 13.86
N GLY A 688 -18.91 18.20 14.43
CA GLY A 688 -19.11 16.82 13.93
C GLY A 688 -18.20 15.79 14.60
N CYS A 689 -17.57 16.16 15.72
CA CYS A 689 -16.67 15.32 16.50
C CYS A 689 -17.49 14.35 17.35
N ASP A 690 -17.48 13.04 17.02
CA ASP A 690 -18.28 12.07 17.75
C ASP A 690 -17.64 11.72 19.11
N PRO A 691 -18.23 12.07 20.27
CA PRO A 691 -17.64 11.81 21.59
C PRO A 691 -17.61 10.31 21.94
N ARG A 692 -18.48 9.50 21.33
CA ARG A 692 -18.55 8.05 21.54
C ARG A 692 -17.39 7.36 20.83
N MET A 693 -17.02 7.84 19.65
CA MET A 693 -15.88 7.36 18.84
C MET A 693 -14.55 8.08 19.15
N SER A 694 -14.58 9.18 19.88
CA SER A 694 -13.40 9.88 20.40
C SER A 694 -12.75 9.14 21.59
N PHE A 695 -11.57 9.57 22.04
CA PHE A 695 -10.85 8.95 23.17
C PHE A 695 -11.71 8.90 24.45
N SER A 696 -12.35 10.01 24.80
CA SER A 696 -13.32 10.17 25.89
C SER A 696 -14.48 11.07 25.46
N LEU A 697 -15.53 11.18 26.28
CA LEU A 697 -16.66 12.09 26.02
C LEU A 697 -16.22 13.56 26.01
N ASP A 698 -15.34 13.96 26.94
CA ASP A 698 -14.72 15.29 26.99
C ASP A 698 -13.61 15.51 25.94
N SER A 699 -13.44 14.66 24.94
CA SER A 699 -12.39 14.85 23.92
C SER A 699 -12.77 15.89 22.87
N CYS A 700 -14.05 15.97 22.49
CA CYS A 700 -14.56 16.97 21.57
C CYS A 700 -14.73 18.33 22.25
N ALA A 701 -14.63 19.42 21.49
CA ALA A 701 -14.95 20.74 22.01
C ALA A 701 -16.48 20.82 22.28
N PRO A 702 -16.91 21.39 23.41
CA PRO A 702 -18.33 21.60 23.72
C PRO A 702 -19.08 22.35 22.61
N GLU A 703 -20.27 21.86 22.26
CA GLU A 703 -21.11 22.34 21.15
C GLU A 703 -21.77 23.68 21.50
N PRO A 704 -21.61 24.77 20.72
CA PRO A 704 -22.26 26.05 21.04
C PRO A 704 -23.78 25.96 20.97
N VAL A 705 -24.48 26.40 22.01
CA VAL A 705 -25.97 26.38 22.09
C VAL A 705 -26.60 27.30 21.04
N CYS A 706 -27.63 26.81 20.36
CA CYS A 706 -28.46 27.55 19.39
C CYS A 706 -28.98 28.88 19.95
N LYS A 707 -28.96 29.91 19.10
CA LYS A 707 -29.70 31.16 19.29
C LYS A 707 -30.54 31.40 18.04
N SER A 708 -31.81 31.75 18.22
CA SER A 708 -32.70 31.96 17.08
C SER A 708 -32.20 33.13 16.24
N THR A 709 -31.94 32.88 14.97
CA THR A 709 -31.23 33.79 14.06
C THR A 709 -31.75 33.63 12.63
N THR A 710 -31.40 34.57 11.75
CA THR A 710 -31.70 34.46 10.32
C THR A 710 -30.56 35.08 9.51
N THR A 711 -29.73 34.23 8.91
CA THR A 711 -28.64 34.68 8.03
C THR A 711 -29.20 34.87 6.62
N LYS A 712 -29.12 36.11 6.13
CA LYS A 712 -29.33 36.43 4.72
C LYS A 712 -28.00 36.30 3.99
N PHE A 713 -27.93 35.44 2.98
CA PHE A 713 -26.73 35.12 2.22
C PHE A 713 -26.41 36.19 1.16
N ASN A 714 -26.48 37.45 1.58
CA ASN A 714 -26.23 38.61 0.72
C ASN A 714 -24.73 38.77 0.39
N ASN A 715 -23.84 38.26 1.25
CA ASN A 715 -22.38 38.25 1.11
C ASN A 715 -21.77 37.05 1.88
N LEU A 716 -20.43 37.04 2.03
CA LEU A 716 -19.68 35.96 2.69
C LEU A 716 -19.21 36.32 4.11
N ASP A 717 -19.54 37.51 4.65
CA ASP A 717 -18.92 38.06 5.86
C ASP A 717 -19.17 37.23 7.14
N SER A 718 -20.27 36.46 7.16
CA SER A 718 -20.67 35.56 8.25
C SER A 718 -20.11 34.14 8.14
N ILE A 719 -19.30 33.87 7.11
CA ILE A 719 -18.75 32.56 6.74
C ILE A 719 -17.23 32.54 6.97
N VAL A 720 -16.74 31.54 7.69
CA VAL A 720 -15.30 31.34 7.96
C VAL A 720 -14.80 29.96 7.49
N ASP A 721 -13.57 29.86 7.02
CA ASP A 721 -12.97 28.58 6.65
C ASP A 721 -12.74 27.69 7.88
N ILE A 722 -13.09 26.41 7.76
CA ILE A 722 -12.97 25.38 8.82
C ILE A 722 -11.54 25.20 9.36
N GLY A 723 -10.50 25.45 8.56
CA GLY A 723 -9.11 25.42 8.99
C GLY A 723 -8.70 26.60 9.86
N SER A 724 -9.49 27.68 9.88
CA SER A 724 -9.26 28.89 10.68
C SER A 724 -10.22 29.05 11.87
N TYR A 725 -11.31 28.29 11.90
CA TYR A 725 -12.31 28.34 12.97
C TYR A 725 -11.83 27.67 14.27
N LEU A 726 -12.17 28.27 15.42
CA LEU A 726 -11.74 27.84 16.76
C LEU A 726 -12.91 27.54 17.72
N GLY A 727 -14.15 27.37 17.26
CA GLY A 727 -15.30 27.10 18.14
C GLY A 727 -15.98 28.35 18.74
N ASP A 728 -15.73 29.52 18.14
CA ASP A 728 -16.30 30.79 18.57
C ASP A 728 -17.47 31.23 17.67
N ALA A 729 -18.66 30.71 18.00
CA ALA A 729 -19.93 31.05 17.35
C ALA A 729 -20.39 32.51 17.58
N THR A 730 -19.57 33.39 18.17
CA THR A 730 -19.81 34.84 18.21
C THR A 730 -19.07 35.61 17.13
N LYS A 731 -18.19 34.95 16.37
CA LYS A 731 -17.38 35.55 15.30
C LYS A 731 -17.83 35.18 13.88
N ALA A 732 -18.60 34.10 13.73
CA ALA A 732 -19.17 33.65 12.48
C ALA A 732 -20.45 32.86 12.76
N ASP A 733 -21.44 32.96 11.88
CA ASP A 733 -22.67 32.16 11.91
C ASP A 733 -22.43 30.79 11.25
N TRP A 734 -21.52 30.72 10.28
CA TRP A 734 -21.28 29.57 9.41
C TRP A 734 -19.81 29.26 9.22
N VAL A 735 -19.50 27.96 9.08
CA VAL A 735 -18.19 27.43 8.73
C VAL A 735 -18.27 26.75 7.36
N ALA A 736 -17.40 27.15 6.44
CA ALA A 736 -17.28 26.55 5.11
C ALA A 736 -16.16 25.51 5.05
N GLN A 737 -16.40 24.49 4.25
CA GLN A 737 -15.42 23.50 3.80
C GLN A 737 -15.61 23.33 2.28
N GLY A 738 -14.70 23.90 1.49
CA GLY A 738 -14.86 24.09 0.05
C GLY A 738 -14.83 25.57 -0.31
N GLU A 739 -15.33 25.93 -1.49
CA GLU A 739 -15.22 27.28 -2.06
C GLU A 739 -16.62 27.88 -2.27
N PRO A 740 -17.20 28.56 -1.26
CA PRO A 740 -18.41 29.34 -1.46
C PRO A 740 -18.10 30.60 -2.29
N ALA A 741 -18.96 30.88 -3.27
CA ALA A 741 -18.90 32.07 -4.12
C ALA A 741 -20.15 32.94 -3.91
N GLN A 742 -20.21 34.10 -4.55
CA GLN A 742 -21.32 35.05 -4.44
C GLN A 742 -21.81 35.44 -5.85
N LEU A 743 -23.12 35.45 -6.06
CA LEU A 743 -23.74 35.89 -7.32
C LEU A 743 -25.12 36.51 -7.05
N ASP A 744 -25.42 37.64 -7.69
CA ASP A 744 -26.71 38.34 -7.64
C ASP A 744 -27.29 38.55 -6.23
N GLY A 745 -26.42 38.78 -5.23
CA GLY A 745 -26.82 38.94 -3.83
C GLY A 745 -27.21 37.64 -3.11
N ASN A 746 -26.73 36.50 -3.58
CA ASN A 746 -26.90 35.17 -2.98
C ASN A 746 -25.52 34.49 -2.82
N VAL A 747 -25.44 33.49 -1.94
CA VAL A 747 -24.25 32.62 -1.84
C VAL A 747 -24.45 31.39 -2.72
N LEU A 748 -23.40 31.06 -3.48
CA LEU A 748 -23.27 29.83 -4.23
C LEU A 748 -22.41 28.86 -3.44
N LEU A 749 -22.93 27.67 -3.13
CA LEU A 749 -22.06 26.54 -2.80
C LEU A 749 -21.59 25.94 -4.12
N THR A 750 -20.28 25.91 -4.35
CA THR A 750 -19.71 25.47 -5.63
C THR A 750 -19.14 24.05 -5.57
N MET A 751 -19.04 23.42 -6.72
CA MET A 751 -18.37 22.14 -6.93
C MET A 751 -17.53 22.22 -8.22
N PRO A 752 -16.29 22.71 -8.13
CA PRO A 752 -15.32 22.69 -9.23
C PRO A 752 -15.02 21.28 -9.74
N LYS A 753 -14.51 21.19 -10.96
CA LYS A 753 -14.22 19.91 -11.63
C LYS A 753 -13.26 19.04 -10.82
N ASN A 754 -13.68 17.81 -10.50
CA ASN A 754 -12.98 16.84 -9.65
C ASN A 754 -12.84 17.21 -8.15
N SER A 755 -13.55 18.24 -7.67
CA SER A 755 -13.66 18.52 -6.24
C SER A 755 -14.63 17.56 -5.53
N VAL A 756 -14.65 17.61 -4.19
CA VAL A 756 -15.69 16.96 -3.36
C VAL A 756 -16.95 17.84 -3.18
N GLY A 757 -16.99 19.03 -3.79
CA GLY A 757 -18.03 20.03 -3.56
C GLY A 757 -17.75 20.93 -2.37
N THR A 758 -18.79 21.61 -1.88
CA THR A 758 -18.72 22.57 -0.77
C THR A 758 -19.79 22.25 0.27
N VAL A 759 -19.40 22.21 1.54
CA VAL A 759 -20.27 22.10 2.71
C VAL A 759 -20.21 23.41 3.50
N LEU A 760 -21.37 23.90 3.92
CA LEU A 760 -21.54 25.09 4.76
C LEU A 760 -22.35 24.70 6.01
N ALA A 761 -21.76 24.79 7.20
CA ALA A 761 -22.34 24.28 8.45
C ALA A 761 -22.52 25.39 9.49
N SER A 762 -23.63 25.39 10.25
CA SER A 762 -23.86 26.38 11.30
C SER A 762 -22.85 26.22 12.45
N THR A 763 -22.43 27.34 13.05
CA THR A 763 -21.48 27.34 14.19
C THR A 763 -22.13 26.96 15.51
N ALA A 764 -23.45 27.10 15.62
CA ALA A 764 -24.25 26.68 16.76
C ALA A 764 -25.14 25.47 16.44
N TYR A 765 -25.52 24.76 17.50
CA TYR A 765 -26.22 23.47 17.51
C TYR A 765 -27.62 23.62 18.08
N MET A 766 -28.63 23.12 17.37
CA MET A 766 -30.04 23.13 17.74
C MET A 766 -30.47 21.75 18.25
N TRP A 767 -30.97 21.65 19.49
CA TRP A 767 -31.44 20.37 20.04
C TRP A 767 -32.81 19.96 19.51
N TYR A 768 -33.71 20.92 19.41
CA TYR A 768 -34.98 20.83 18.67
C TYR A 768 -35.29 22.24 18.15
N GLY A 769 -36.22 22.37 17.22
CA GLY A 769 -36.62 23.66 16.67
C GLY A 769 -37.07 23.60 15.21
N ASN A 770 -37.20 24.76 14.59
CA ASN A 770 -37.59 24.92 13.20
C ASN A 770 -36.41 25.50 12.41
N VAL A 771 -36.10 24.92 11.25
CA VAL A 771 -35.10 25.46 10.32
C VAL A 771 -35.72 25.62 8.94
N LYS A 772 -35.70 26.85 8.43
CA LYS A 772 -36.13 27.21 7.07
C LYS A 772 -34.91 27.53 6.23
N ALA A 773 -34.79 26.93 5.05
CA ALA A 773 -33.75 27.22 4.07
C ALA A 773 -34.39 27.59 2.73
N ARG A 774 -34.08 28.78 2.22
CA ARG A 774 -34.57 29.27 0.91
C ARG A 774 -33.45 29.20 -0.12
N PHE A 775 -33.60 28.29 -1.09
CA PHE A 775 -32.54 28.01 -2.06
C PHE A 775 -33.02 27.41 -3.39
N LYS A 776 -32.09 27.29 -4.34
CA LYS A 776 -32.20 26.52 -5.58
C LYS A 776 -31.16 25.41 -5.59
N THR A 777 -31.53 24.23 -6.08
CA THR A 777 -30.63 23.09 -6.19
C THR A 777 -29.68 23.25 -7.36
N SER A 778 -28.64 22.41 -7.41
CA SER A 778 -27.91 22.16 -8.64
C SER A 778 -28.66 21.22 -9.60
N ARG A 779 -28.05 20.91 -10.74
CA ARG A 779 -28.57 19.97 -11.76
C ARG A 779 -27.44 19.20 -12.44
N GLY A 780 -27.80 18.13 -13.14
CA GLY A 780 -26.88 17.26 -13.88
C GLY A 780 -26.78 15.85 -13.28
N LYS A 781 -26.27 14.91 -14.08
CA LYS A 781 -25.96 13.55 -13.61
C LYS A 781 -24.90 13.59 -12.54
N GLY A 782 -25.05 12.77 -11.51
CA GLY A 782 -24.06 12.60 -10.47
C GLY A 782 -23.87 13.80 -9.53
N VAL A 783 -24.71 14.83 -9.65
CA VAL A 783 -24.69 16.02 -8.79
C VAL A 783 -25.80 15.89 -7.74
N VAL A 784 -25.49 16.14 -6.47
CA VAL A 784 -26.46 16.14 -5.37
C VAL A 784 -26.38 17.49 -4.66
N THR A 785 -27.52 18.06 -4.30
CA THR A 785 -27.63 19.15 -3.32
C THR A 785 -28.31 18.61 -2.08
N ALA A 786 -27.88 19.02 -0.88
CA ALA A 786 -28.50 18.58 0.36
C ALA A 786 -28.64 19.73 1.39
N PHE A 787 -29.70 19.66 2.17
CA PHE A 787 -29.96 20.48 3.36
C PHE A 787 -30.31 19.52 4.50
N ILE A 788 -29.43 19.40 5.48
CA ILE A 788 -29.55 18.42 6.57
C ILE A 788 -29.40 19.11 7.94
N LEU A 789 -29.99 18.49 8.96
CA LEU A 789 -29.60 18.68 10.36
C LEU A 789 -28.75 17.47 10.75
N LEU A 790 -27.54 17.68 11.28
CA LEU A 790 -26.64 16.59 11.68
C LEU A 790 -26.03 16.84 13.07
N SER A 791 -26.15 15.85 13.97
CA SER A 791 -25.51 15.85 15.28
C SER A 791 -24.12 15.23 15.27
N ASP A 792 -23.33 15.53 16.31
CA ASP A 792 -21.99 14.98 16.47
C ASP A 792 -22.03 13.46 16.73
N VAL A 793 -23.12 12.95 17.31
CA VAL A 793 -23.42 11.51 17.42
C VAL A 793 -24.19 10.93 16.23
N LYS A 794 -24.29 11.68 15.12
CA LYS A 794 -24.84 11.24 13.82
C LYS A 794 -26.35 10.98 13.82
N ASP A 795 -27.12 11.62 14.69
CA ASP A 795 -28.55 11.81 14.41
C ASP A 795 -28.68 12.78 13.23
N GLU A 796 -29.49 12.43 12.25
CA GLU A 796 -29.58 13.15 10.97
C GLU A 796 -31.03 13.27 10.51
N ILE A 797 -31.38 14.44 9.95
CA ILE A 797 -32.68 14.71 9.30
C ILE A 797 -32.36 15.42 7.99
N ASP A 798 -32.75 14.85 6.85
CA ASP A 798 -32.30 15.32 5.55
C ASP A 798 -33.42 15.79 4.60
N TYR A 799 -33.00 16.68 3.71
CA TYR A 799 -33.51 16.90 2.37
C TYR A 799 -32.37 16.66 1.37
N GLU A 800 -32.56 15.75 0.42
CA GLU A 800 -31.63 15.50 -0.70
C GLU A 800 -32.29 15.73 -2.07
N PHE A 801 -31.52 16.28 -2.99
CA PHE A 801 -31.95 16.65 -4.34
C PHE A 801 -30.96 16.11 -5.37
N VAL A 802 -31.41 15.13 -6.15
CA VAL A 802 -30.62 14.49 -7.21
C VAL A 802 -30.73 15.31 -8.49
N GLY A 803 -29.61 15.78 -9.05
CA GLY A 803 -29.59 16.74 -10.16
C GLY A 803 -30.21 16.28 -11.49
N VAL A 804 -30.64 15.02 -11.63
CA VAL A 804 -31.43 14.55 -12.78
C VAL A 804 -32.96 14.62 -12.56
N ASP A 805 -33.40 14.77 -11.31
CA ASP A 805 -34.81 14.94 -10.94
C ASP A 805 -34.98 16.29 -10.24
N LEU A 806 -35.44 17.28 -11.00
CA LEU A 806 -35.69 18.65 -10.54
C LEU A 806 -37.14 18.86 -10.10
N GLN A 807 -37.89 17.79 -9.81
CA GLN A 807 -39.31 17.83 -9.40
C GLN A 807 -39.58 17.06 -8.09
N THR A 808 -38.54 16.50 -7.47
CA THR A 808 -38.63 15.74 -6.21
C THR A 808 -37.62 16.23 -5.18
N ALA A 809 -38.13 16.57 -3.99
CA ALA A 809 -37.33 16.67 -2.77
C ALA A 809 -37.38 15.31 -2.07
N GLN A 810 -36.25 14.63 -1.92
CA GLN A 810 -36.18 13.38 -1.16
C GLN A 810 -35.92 13.74 0.30
N THR A 811 -36.53 13.00 1.22
CA THR A 811 -36.43 13.22 2.67
C THR A 811 -36.19 11.90 3.38
N ASN A 812 -35.32 11.89 4.37
CA ASN A 812 -35.06 10.76 5.24
C ASN A 812 -34.59 11.26 6.62
N TYR A 813 -34.37 10.33 7.54
CA TYR A 813 -33.72 10.59 8.80
C TYR A 813 -32.93 9.35 9.23
N TYR A 814 -31.84 9.56 9.97
CA TYR A 814 -31.02 8.49 10.54
C TYR A 814 -30.87 8.68 12.04
N PHE A 815 -31.04 7.60 12.79
CA PHE A 815 -30.70 7.56 14.20
C PHE A 815 -29.24 7.12 14.35
N GLN A 816 -28.41 7.97 14.96
CA GLN A 816 -27.03 7.66 15.31
C GLN A 816 -26.13 7.09 14.19
N GLY A 817 -26.35 7.50 12.93
CA GLY A 817 -25.58 7.06 11.77
C GLY A 817 -25.88 5.63 11.34
N ILE A 818 -27.06 5.11 11.71
CA ILE A 818 -27.58 3.82 11.23
C ILE A 818 -28.41 4.11 9.98
N PRO A 819 -27.90 3.84 8.75
CA PRO A 819 -28.64 4.10 7.53
C PRO A 819 -29.82 3.14 7.39
N ASP A 820 -31.03 3.70 7.32
CA ASP A 820 -32.26 2.98 7.01
C ASP A 820 -33.02 3.71 5.89
N TYR A 821 -32.88 3.19 4.68
CA TYR A 821 -33.48 3.76 3.47
C TYR A 821 -35.00 3.49 3.40
N HIS A 822 -35.57 2.65 4.26
CA HIS A 822 -37.02 2.47 4.35
C HIS A 822 -37.73 3.66 5.02
N ASN A 823 -36.97 4.54 5.69
CA ASN A 823 -37.47 5.82 6.19
C ASN A 823 -37.39 6.95 5.13
N SER A 824 -37.03 6.65 3.88
CA SER A 824 -37.10 7.65 2.80
C SER A 824 -38.55 8.01 2.42
N GLY A 825 -38.74 9.21 1.87
CA GLY A 825 -40.03 9.70 1.39
C GLY A 825 -39.88 10.91 0.47
N ASN A 826 -40.71 11.00 -0.56
CA ASN A 826 -40.58 11.99 -1.62
C ASN A 826 -41.68 13.06 -1.52
N ILE A 827 -41.31 14.33 -1.69
CA ILE A 827 -42.22 15.46 -1.83
C ILE A 827 -42.06 16.02 -3.25
N SER A 828 -43.16 16.08 -4.01
CA SER A 828 -43.15 16.63 -5.38
C SER A 828 -43.30 18.15 -5.39
N LEU A 829 -42.54 18.83 -6.24
CA LEU A 829 -42.49 20.29 -6.36
C LEU A 829 -42.15 20.76 -7.78
N SER A 830 -41.98 22.07 -7.96
CA SER A 830 -41.61 22.67 -9.26
C SER A 830 -40.09 22.62 -9.52
N ASP A 831 -39.64 23.04 -10.72
CA ASP A 831 -38.23 23.00 -11.16
C ASP A 831 -37.27 23.62 -10.11
N THR A 832 -36.60 22.76 -9.34
CA THR A 832 -35.78 23.13 -8.19
C THR A 832 -34.49 23.89 -8.53
N PHE A 833 -34.07 23.84 -9.80
CA PHE A 833 -32.91 24.58 -10.30
C PHE A 833 -33.32 25.99 -10.76
N ARG A 834 -34.52 26.14 -11.33
CA ARG A 834 -35.03 27.45 -11.79
C ARG A 834 -35.65 28.27 -10.66
N ASN A 835 -36.41 27.63 -9.78
CA ASN A 835 -37.26 28.31 -8.80
C ASN A 835 -36.65 28.27 -7.41
N PHE A 836 -36.80 29.37 -6.65
CA PHE A 836 -36.50 29.39 -5.22
C PHE A 836 -37.68 28.78 -4.46
N HIS A 837 -37.40 27.71 -3.73
CA HIS A 837 -38.34 27.10 -2.79
C HIS A 837 -37.89 27.38 -1.35
N GLU A 838 -38.84 27.45 -0.42
CA GLU A 838 -38.58 27.43 1.02
C GLU A 838 -38.77 26.02 1.56
N TYR A 839 -37.69 25.40 2.02
CA TYR A 839 -37.70 24.08 2.65
C TYR A 839 -37.65 24.26 4.16
N GLU A 840 -38.57 23.64 4.90
CA GLU A 840 -38.65 23.77 6.35
C GLU A 840 -38.62 22.39 7.01
N ILE A 841 -37.69 22.21 7.96
CA ILE A 841 -37.69 21.10 8.91
C ILE A 841 -38.23 21.64 10.23
N ARG A 842 -39.37 21.13 10.70
CA ARG A 842 -39.82 21.31 12.08
C ARG A 842 -39.55 20.05 12.87
N TRP A 843 -38.83 20.16 13.97
CA TRP A 843 -38.39 19.02 14.75
C TRP A 843 -38.59 19.27 16.23
N THR A 844 -39.32 18.36 16.87
CA THR A 844 -39.69 18.40 18.29
C THR A 844 -39.33 17.06 18.95
N PRO A 845 -39.34 16.95 20.29
CA PRO A 845 -39.09 15.69 20.99
C PRO A 845 -39.99 14.51 20.61
N ASP A 846 -41.10 14.75 19.89
CA ASP A 846 -42.11 13.75 19.54
C ASP A 846 -42.35 13.61 18.03
N ARG A 847 -41.90 14.55 17.17
CA ARG A 847 -42.19 14.56 15.73
C ARG A 847 -41.15 15.32 14.89
N ILE A 848 -40.94 14.86 13.65
CA ILE A 848 -40.36 15.63 12.54
C ILE A 848 -41.46 15.93 11.50
N GLU A 849 -41.50 17.15 10.97
CA GLU A 849 -42.31 17.55 9.80
C GLU A 849 -41.41 18.23 8.76
N TRP A 850 -41.56 17.81 7.49
CA TRP A 850 -40.89 18.38 6.33
C TRP A 850 -41.93 19.16 5.52
N LEU A 851 -41.71 20.47 5.33
CA LEU A 851 -42.58 21.35 4.57
C LEU A 851 -41.86 21.99 3.38
N VAL A 852 -42.60 22.19 2.28
CA VAL A 852 -42.12 22.94 1.11
C VAL A 852 -43.10 24.09 0.85
N ASP A 853 -42.59 25.31 0.73
CA ASP A 853 -43.35 26.55 0.58
C ASP A 853 -44.51 26.68 1.59
N GLY A 854 -44.23 26.27 2.84
CA GLY A 854 -45.17 26.29 3.96
C GLY A 854 -46.18 25.13 4.01
N GLN A 855 -46.20 24.22 3.03
CA GLN A 855 -47.10 23.06 2.99
C GLN A 855 -46.41 21.81 3.53
N VAL A 856 -47.04 21.11 4.49
CA VAL A 856 -46.50 19.84 5.03
C VAL A 856 -46.56 18.76 3.95
N GLY A 857 -45.40 18.41 3.39
CA GLY A 857 -45.28 17.31 2.43
C GLY A 857 -45.12 15.95 3.13
N ARG A 858 -44.53 15.94 4.34
CA ARG A 858 -44.31 14.72 5.11
C ARG A 858 -44.22 14.99 6.62
N SER A 859 -44.61 14.02 7.43
CA SER A 859 -44.29 13.98 8.87
C SER A 859 -43.89 12.57 9.34
N LYS A 860 -43.29 12.48 10.52
CA LYS A 860 -42.96 11.23 11.23
C LYS A 860 -43.07 11.45 12.74
N ASP A 861 -43.97 10.72 13.40
CA ASP A 861 -44.01 10.67 14.87
C ASP A 861 -42.90 9.75 15.42
N ARG A 862 -42.26 10.16 16.51
CA ARG A 862 -41.28 9.36 17.28
C ARG A 862 -41.89 8.04 17.76
N LYS A 863 -43.17 8.04 18.13
CA LYS A 863 -43.91 6.84 18.56
C LYS A 863 -43.91 5.72 17.49
N ASP A 864 -43.68 6.07 16.23
CA ASP A 864 -43.64 5.14 15.10
C ASP A 864 -42.19 4.67 14.79
N THR A 865 -41.26 4.86 15.74
CA THR A 865 -39.84 4.46 15.65
C THR A 865 -39.39 3.49 16.75
N TRP A 866 -40.33 2.88 17.47
CA TRP A 866 -40.00 1.94 18.53
C TRP A 866 -39.25 0.72 17.97
N ASN A 867 -38.11 0.39 18.56
CA ASN A 867 -37.42 -0.86 18.27
C ASN A 867 -37.50 -1.78 19.49
N GLU A 868 -38.39 -2.77 19.44
CA GLU A 868 -38.58 -3.74 20.53
C GLU A 868 -37.31 -4.54 20.87
N THR A 869 -36.41 -4.75 19.90
CA THR A 869 -35.17 -5.52 20.10
C THR A 869 -34.11 -4.73 20.87
N THR A 870 -34.11 -3.40 20.76
CA THR A 870 -33.17 -2.51 21.47
C THR A 870 -33.82 -1.68 22.58
N GLN A 871 -35.14 -1.76 22.75
CA GLN A 871 -35.94 -1.02 23.75
C GLN A 871 -35.69 0.50 23.71
N GLN A 872 -35.58 1.06 22.51
CA GLN A 872 -35.32 2.49 22.29
C GLN A 872 -36.07 3.03 21.07
N TRP A 873 -36.26 4.34 21.06
CA TRP A 873 -36.73 5.11 19.90
C TRP A 873 -35.58 5.30 18.91
N MET A 874 -35.72 4.80 17.68
CA MET A 874 -34.80 5.10 16.58
C MET A 874 -35.22 6.40 15.90
N PHE A 875 -35.04 7.52 16.61
CA PHE A 875 -35.49 8.86 16.22
C PHE A 875 -34.43 9.91 16.59
N PRO A 876 -34.09 10.86 15.69
CA PRO A 876 -33.17 11.96 15.96
C PRO A 876 -33.54 12.74 17.22
N GLN A 877 -32.60 12.85 18.17
CA GLN A 877 -32.91 13.34 19.51
C GLN A 877 -31.73 14.07 20.22
N THR A 878 -30.68 14.44 19.49
CA THR A 878 -29.44 15.05 20.02
C THR A 878 -29.03 16.30 19.25
N PRO A 879 -28.38 17.30 19.88
CA PRO A 879 -28.09 18.60 19.26
C PRO A 879 -27.45 18.49 17.88
N ALA A 880 -28.09 19.11 16.90
CA ALA A 880 -27.72 19.04 15.49
C ALA A 880 -27.43 20.43 14.93
N ARG A 881 -26.40 20.55 14.11
CA ARG A 881 -26.11 21.75 13.33
C ARG A 881 -26.74 21.65 11.95
N VAL A 882 -27.10 22.79 11.36
CA VAL A 882 -27.53 22.86 9.96
C VAL A 882 -26.30 22.61 9.08
N GLN A 883 -26.41 21.74 8.08
CA GLN A 883 -25.43 21.65 6.99
C GLN A 883 -26.14 21.80 5.65
N LEU A 884 -25.62 22.71 4.83
CA LEU A 884 -25.99 22.90 3.43
C LEU A 884 -24.84 22.38 2.57
N SER A 885 -25.11 21.66 1.49
CA SER A 885 -24.03 21.20 0.62
C SER A 885 -24.41 21.01 -0.84
N ILE A 886 -23.39 21.06 -1.69
CA ILE A 886 -23.38 20.43 -3.01
C ILE A 886 -22.26 19.39 -3.00
N TRP A 887 -22.54 18.16 -3.46
CA TRP A 887 -21.56 17.08 -3.48
C TRP A 887 -21.76 16.11 -4.67
N PRO A 888 -20.70 15.41 -5.13
CA PRO A 888 -20.76 14.61 -6.34
C PRO A 888 -21.16 13.16 -6.04
N GLY A 889 -22.47 12.90 -5.90
CA GLY A 889 -23.02 11.55 -5.73
C GLY A 889 -22.60 10.54 -6.82
N GLY A 890 -22.32 11.02 -8.03
CA GLY A 890 -21.87 10.23 -9.18
C GLY A 890 -20.36 10.14 -9.39
N LEU A 891 -19.49 10.37 -8.38
CA LEU A 891 -18.08 9.99 -8.53
C LEU A 891 -17.94 8.49 -8.74
N ALA A 892 -17.10 8.07 -9.70
CA ALA A 892 -16.77 6.66 -9.94
C ALA A 892 -16.12 5.94 -8.72
N SER A 893 -15.65 6.70 -7.73
CA SER A 893 -15.14 6.19 -6.45
C SER A 893 -16.25 5.83 -5.45
N ASN A 894 -17.47 6.33 -5.61
CA ASN A 894 -18.60 6.10 -4.69
C ASN A 894 -19.13 4.65 -4.76
N ALA A 895 -20.09 4.31 -3.90
CA ALA A 895 -20.81 3.05 -4.01
C ALA A 895 -21.73 3.09 -5.24
N LYS A 896 -21.81 2.01 -6.03
CA LYS A 896 -22.65 1.98 -7.24
C LYS A 896 -24.13 2.30 -6.96
N GLY A 897 -24.67 1.94 -5.78
CA GLY A 897 -26.01 2.35 -5.38
C GLY A 897 -26.19 3.88 -5.32
N THR A 898 -25.22 4.60 -4.75
CA THR A 898 -25.18 6.07 -4.72
C THR A 898 -25.03 6.67 -6.12
N ILE A 899 -24.18 6.09 -6.97
CA ILE A 899 -23.99 6.56 -8.36
C ILE A 899 -25.28 6.37 -9.16
N ASP A 900 -25.93 5.21 -9.05
CA ASP A 900 -27.17 4.89 -9.77
C ASP A 900 -28.34 5.75 -9.28
N TRP A 901 -28.45 5.97 -7.96
CA TRP A 901 -29.41 6.90 -7.34
C TRP A 901 -29.19 8.35 -7.79
N ALA A 902 -27.94 8.81 -7.87
CA ALA A 902 -27.59 10.16 -8.35
C ALA A 902 -27.75 10.36 -9.88
N GLY A 903 -28.39 9.42 -10.60
CA GLY A 903 -28.64 9.51 -12.04
C GLY A 903 -27.48 9.07 -12.94
N GLY A 904 -26.47 8.42 -12.37
CA GLY A 904 -25.27 7.92 -13.04
C GLY A 904 -24.00 8.70 -12.71
N GLU A 905 -22.92 8.40 -13.43
CA GLU A 905 -21.63 9.10 -13.27
C GLU A 905 -21.72 10.58 -13.64
N ILE A 906 -20.93 11.41 -12.94
CA ILE A 906 -20.99 12.87 -13.04
C ILE A 906 -20.44 13.41 -14.37
N ASP A 907 -21.24 14.23 -15.06
CA ASP A 907 -20.84 14.85 -16.32
C ASP A 907 -20.05 16.15 -16.08
N TRP A 908 -18.76 16.02 -15.82
CA TRP A 908 -17.83 17.16 -15.75
C TRP A 908 -17.62 17.92 -17.07
N ASN A 909 -18.37 17.61 -18.13
CA ASN A 909 -18.41 18.36 -19.37
C ASN A 909 -19.80 18.97 -19.64
N ALA A 910 -20.68 19.00 -18.63
CA ALA A 910 -21.95 19.72 -18.67
C ALA A 910 -21.75 21.22 -18.97
N ASP A 911 -22.78 21.84 -19.56
CA ASP A 911 -22.74 23.23 -20.00
C ASP A 911 -22.52 24.24 -18.86
N ASP A 912 -22.96 23.92 -17.65
CA ASP A 912 -22.79 24.80 -16.49
C ASP A 912 -21.32 24.82 -16.05
N VAL A 913 -20.67 23.64 -15.97
CA VAL A 913 -19.22 23.51 -15.70
C VAL A 913 -18.39 24.19 -16.80
N LYS A 914 -18.78 24.08 -18.08
CA LYS A 914 -18.10 24.76 -19.19
C LYS A 914 -18.17 26.29 -19.11
N LYS A 915 -19.23 26.85 -18.52
CA LYS A 915 -19.50 28.30 -18.49
C LYS A 915 -19.04 28.97 -17.19
N ALA A 916 -19.22 28.30 -16.05
CA ALA A 916 -18.89 28.82 -14.73
C ALA A 916 -17.62 28.20 -14.10
N GLY A 917 -17.11 27.08 -14.64
CA GLY A 917 -15.99 26.32 -14.08
C GLY A 917 -16.41 25.26 -13.04
N TYR A 918 -17.64 25.36 -12.51
CA TYR A 918 -18.17 24.52 -11.43
C TYR A 918 -19.67 24.22 -11.63
N PHE A 919 -20.15 23.16 -10.98
CA PHE A 919 -21.57 23.06 -10.62
C PHE A 919 -21.84 23.93 -9.38
N TYR A 920 -23.08 24.38 -9.16
CA TYR A 920 -23.44 25.20 -8.00
C TYR A 920 -24.87 24.99 -7.53
N ALA A 921 -25.12 25.30 -6.25
CA ALA A 921 -26.45 25.48 -5.68
C ALA A 921 -26.53 26.87 -5.02
N THR A 922 -27.70 27.53 -5.05
CA THR A 922 -27.83 28.97 -4.73
C THR A 922 -28.72 29.19 -3.51
N PHE A 923 -28.16 29.68 -2.41
CA PHE A 923 -28.84 29.92 -1.14
C PHE A 923 -29.03 31.43 -0.91
N SER A 924 -30.26 31.83 -0.57
CA SER A 924 -30.59 33.24 -0.31
C SER A 924 -30.72 33.56 1.18
N GLU A 925 -31.29 32.64 1.97
CA GLU A 925 -31.61 32.86 3.38
C GLU A 925 -31.75 31.53 4.12
N VAL A 926 -31.26 31.49 5.37
CA VAL A 926 -31.61 30.46 6.36
C VAL A 926 -32.09 31.11 7.64
N SER A 927 -33.22 30.64 8.16
CA SER A 927 -33.75 30.97 9.48
C SER A 927 -33.68 29.75 10.39
N ILE A 928 -33.22 29.95 11.63
CA ILE A 928 -33.15 28.93 12.67
C ILE A 928 -33.93 29.47 13.88
N GLU A 929 -34.93 28.72 14.32
CA GLU A 929 -35.73 28.99 15.53
C GLU A 929 -35.50 27.86 16.52
N CYS A 930 -34.73 28.12 17.58
CA CYS A 930 -34.43 27.13 18.61
C CYS A 930 -35.67 26.84 19.46
N TYR A 931 -35.89 25.56 19.79
CA TYR A 931 -36.89 25.15 20.79
C TYR A 931 -36.46 25.61 22.19
N ASP A 932 -37.44 26.09 22.96
CA ASP A 932 -37.28 26.64 24.31
C ASP A 932 -38.11 25.80 25.30
N ALA A 933 -37.59 24.62 25.66
CA ALA A 933 -38.24 23.76 26.64
C ALA A 933 -37.90 24.19 28.08
N LYS A 934 -38.91 24.32 28.94
CA LYS A 934 -38.72 24.66 30.37
C LYS A 934 -37.93 23.62 31.18
N ASN A 935 -37.79 22.40 30.67
CA ASN A 935 -37.04 21.30 31.25
C ASN A 935 -36.46 20.46 30.09
N ALA A 936 -35.35 19.76 30.33
CA ALA A 936 -34.79 18.84 29.35
C ALA A 936 -35.77 17.68 29.05
N PRO A 937 -35.77 17.12 27.82
CA PRO A 937 -34.88 17.44 26.70
C PRO A 937 -35.32 18.70 25.92
N GLY A 938 -34.36 19.38 25.29
CA GLY A 938 -34.65 20.54 24.43
C GLY A 938 -34.58 21.91 25.11
N THR A 939 -33.81 22.05 26.19
CA THR A 939 -33.42 23.37 26.73
C THR A 939 -32.31 23.99 25.87
N ASN A 940 -32.21 25.32 25.90
CA ASN A 940 -31.19 26.12 25.21
C ASN A 940 -30.64 27.25 26.11
N HIS A 941 -30.59 27.00 27.42
CA HIS A 941 -30.33 28.02 28.43
C HIS A 941 -28.85 28.17 28.82
N GLY A 942 -28.02 27.17 28.53
CA GLY A 942 -26.60 27.15 28.82
C GLY A 942 -25.75 27.88 27.78
N LYS A 943 -24.45 27.59 27.83
CA LYS A 943 -23.44 28.06 26.88
C LYS A 943 -23.09 26.98 25.85
N SER A 944 -23.06 25.73 26.27
CA SER A 944 -22.69 24.59 25.42
C SER A 944 -23.40 23.30 25.79
N TYR A 945 -23.66 22.46 24.78
CA TYR A 945 -24.06 21.07 25.00
C TYR A 945 -22.82 20.17 25.12
N THR A 946 -22.93 19.13 25.95
CA THR A 946 -21.98 18.00 26.02
C THR A 946 -22.69 16.71 26.43
N PHE A 947 -22.03 15.56 26.24
CA PHE A 947 -22.58 14.24 26.59
C PHE A 947 -21.96 13.69 27.88
N ASN A 948 -22.79 13.09 28.75
CA ASN A 948 -22.35 12.46 30.01
C ASN A 948 -22.23 10.93 29.95
N ASP A 949 -22.82 10.29 28.93
CA ASP A 949 -22.82 8.84 28.72
C ASP A 949 -22.68 8.54 27.21
N ALA A 950 -21.98 7.45 26.88
CA ALA A 950 -21.68 7.05 25.50
C ALA A 950 -22.88 6.49 24.71
N LYS A 951 -24.06 6.30 25.32
CA LYS A 951 -25.31 6.04 24.58
C LYS A 951 -25.58 7.11 23.52
N GLY A 952 -25.27 8.38 23.79
CA GLY A 952 -25.57 9.50 22.88
C GLY A 952 -27.07 9.68 22.63
N THR A 953 -27.90 9.52 23.66
CA THR A 953 -29.36 9.66 23.62
C THR A 953 -29.81 10.93 24.37
N ASN A 954 -31.08 11.34 24.25
CA ASN A 954 -31.52 12.64 24.79
C ASN A 954 -31.44 12.76 26.32
N ASP A 955 -31.46 11.65 27.06
CA ASP A 955 -31.18 11.56 28.51
C ASP A 955 -29.71 11.84 28.88
N THR A 956 -28.81 11.88 27.89
CA THR A 956 -27.35 12.00 28.10
C THR A 956 -26.77 13.37 27.74
N VAL A 957 -27.58 14.24 27.15
CA VAL A 957 -27.21 15.61 26.75
C VAL A 957 -27.30 16.54 27.96
N ILE A 958 -26.20 17.22 28.27
CA ILE A 958 -26.12 18.28 29.27
C ILE A 958 -26.06 19.62 28.53
N ASP A 959 -27.13 20.41 28.64
CA ASP A 959 -27.11 21.86 28.44
C ASP A 959 -26.37 22.51 29.62
N GLY A 960 -25.22 23.15 29.36
CA GLY A 960 -24.25 23.46 30.41
C GLY A 960 -23.32 24.63 30.14
N GLY A 961 -22.41 24.89 31.08
CA GLY A 961 -21.56 26.10 31.11
C GLY A 961 -20.15 25.96 30.51
N LYS A 962 -19.80 24.83 29.87
CA LYS A 962 -18.43 24.58 29.39
C LYS A 962 -18.03 25.57 28.29
N ASN A 963 -16.73 25.81 28.11
CA ASN A 963 -16.22 26.70 27.05
C ASN A 963 -16.18 25.97 25.69
N THR A 964 -16.56 26.66 24.62
CA THR A 964 -16.60 26.13 23.25
C THR A 964 -15.33 26.45 22.45
N VAL A 965 -14.60 27.51 22.86
CA VAL A 965 -13.50 28.10 22.07
C VAL A 965 -12.17 27.46 22.42
N LEU A 966 -11.49 26.89 21.41
CA LEU A 966 -10.11 26.40 21.50
C LEU A 966 -9.11 27.58 21.46
N GLY A 967 -8.06 27.50 22.28
CA GLY A 967 -6.96 28.46 22.33
C GLY A 967 -5.98 28.36 21.17
N SER A 968 -5.92 27.21 20.48
CA SER A 968 -5.18 27.00 19.23
C SER A 968 -5.67 25.77 18.47
N LEU A 969 -5.15 25.53 17.26
CA LEU A 969 -5.38 24.29 16.49
C LEU A 969 -4.61 23.07 17.03
N GLU A 970 -3.83 23.21 18.12
CA GLU A 970 -3.20 22.10 18.84
C GLU A 970 -4.05 21.57 20.01
N ALA A 971 -5.14 22.28 20.35
CA ALA A 971 -6.01 22.02 21.49
C ALA A 971 -7.11 20.98 21.20
N SER A 972 -7.83 20.58 22.25
CA SER A 972 -8.95 19.62 22.21
C SER A 972 -9.89 19.84 23.41
N GLY A 973 -11.01 19.13 23.49
CA GLY A 973 -11.87 19.17 24.69
C GLY A 973 -11.16 18.81 26.00
N LEU A 974 -10.11 17.96 25.92
CA LEU A 974 -9.29 17.55 27.07
C LEU A 974 -8.40 18.68 27.61
N ASP A 975 -8.04 19.63 26.75
CA ASP A 975 -7.14 20.74 27.03
C ASP A 975 -7.44 21.84 26.01
N MET A 976 -8.39 22.71 26.37
CA MET A 976 -8.92 23.75 25.51
C MET A 976 -7.92 24.89 25.26
N ASP A 977 -6.92 25.07 26.13
CA ASP A 977 -5.98 26.19 26.10
C ASP A 977 -4.56 25.82 25.60
N LYS A 978 -4.32 24.55 25.27
CA LYS A 978 -3.06 24.08 24.66
C LYS A 978 -2.63 24.92 23.45
N GLY A 979 -1.35 25.28 23.39
CA GLY A 979 -0.75 26.04 22.28
C GLY A 979 -1.16 27.51 22.19
N LYS A 980 -2.00 28.00 23.12
CA LYS A 980 -2.41 29.40 23.22
C LYS A 980 -1.21 30.26 23.65
N GLN A 981 -0.89 31.29 22.87
CA GLN A 981 0.16 32.24 23.23
C GLN A 981 -0.39 33.32 24.18
N ASP A 982 0.18 33.42 25.37
CA ASP A 982 -0.15 34.49 26.31
C ASP A 982 0.35 35.86 25.82
N LYS A 983 -0.53 36.86 25.84
CA LYS A 983 -0.24 38.24 25.40
C LYS A 983 0.59 39.05 26.41
N SER A 984 1.32 38.39 27.31
CA SER A 984 2.06 39.01 28.42
C SER A 984 3.57 39.22 28.16
N SER A 985 4.14 38.61 27.11
CA SER A 985 5.59 38.70 26.81
C SER A 985 5.88 39.06 25.35
N ALA A 986 5.48 40.27 24.94
CA ALA A 986 5.74 40.78 23.59
C ALA A 986 7.13 41.48 23.49
N SER A 987 8.17 40.75 23.09
CA SER A 987 9.51 41.31 22.83
C SER A 987 10.11 40.85 21.49
N SER A 988 9.76 41.58 20.42
CA SER A 988 10.58 41.82 19.22
C SER A 988 11.45 40.68 18.65
N SER A 989 10.83 39.67 18.04
CA SER A 989 11.39 39.00 16.85
C SER A 989 10.26 38.39 16.01
N ALA A 990 10.23 38.70 14.72
CA ALA A 990 9.15 38.30 13.82
C ALA A 990 9.47 36.97 13.11
N ASP A 991 9.60 35.89 13.90
CA ASP A 991 9.66 34.54 13.34
C ASP A 991 8.31 34.19 12.66
N LYS A 992 8.38 33.72 11.41
CA LYS A 992 7.19 33.21 10.71
C LYS A 992 6.69 31.93 11.41
N PRO A 993 5.37 31.71 11.52
CA PRO A 993 4.83 30.46 12.03
C PRO A 993 5.40 29.25 11.29
N LYS A 994 5.79 28.21 12.05
CA LYS A 994 6.21 26.93 11.45
C LYS A 994 4.99 26.28 10.79
N ASN A 995 5.22 25.65 9.63
CA ASN A 995 4.18 25.19 8.72
C ASN A 995 3.42 23.96 9.28
N THR A 996 2.41 24.17 10.12
CA THR A 996 1.49 23.14 10.62
C THR A 996 0.47 22.75 9.54
N GLN A 997 0.90 21.96 8.56
CA GLN A 997 -0.01 21.24 7.65
C GLN A 997 -0.75 20.11 8.39
N ASN A 998 -1.71 20.49 9.22
CA ASN A 998 -2.78 19.59 9.60
C ASN A 998 -3.69 19.41 8.38
N ASN A 999 -3.78 18.19 7.84
CA ASN A 999 -4.82 17.85 6.88
C ASN A 999 -6.19 18.10 7.54
N ILE A 1000 -7.01 18.96 6.94
CA ILE A 1000 -8.36 19.25 7.45
C ILE A 1000 -9.26 18.02 7.16
N PRO A 1001 -10.15 17.61 8.09
CA PRO A 1001 -11.03 16.46 7.86
C PRO A 1001 -11.85 16.59 6.57
N GLY A 1002 -11.65 15.71 5.60
CA GLY A 1002 -12.28 15.78 4.28
C GLY A 1002 -11.85 16.97 3.39
N GLY A 1003 -10.79 17.69 3.75
CA GLY A 1003 -10.34 18.91 3.08
C GLY A 1003 -9.57 18.64 1.77
N GLY A 1004 -10.29 18.39 0.68
CA GLY A 1004 -9.73 18.29 -0.67
C GLY A 1004 -9.56 19.65 -1.36
N SER A 1005 -8.72 20.55 -0.82
CA SER A 1005 -8.48 21.86 -1.46
C SER A 1005 -7.55 21.75 -2.68
N SER A 1006 -7.98 22.34 -3.79
CA SER A 1006 -7.19 22.54 -5.00
C SER A 1006 -7.27 23.99 -5.48
N GLY A 1007 -7.05 24.94 -4.56
CA GLY A 1007 -6.98 26.36 -4.89
C GLY A 1007 -5.87 26.64 -5.89
N GLN A 1008 -6.21 27.28 -7.01
CA GLN A 1008 -5.25 27.71 -8.03
C GLN A 1008 -5.39 29.24 -8.19
N ASP A 1009 -4.29 29.98 -8.04
CA ASP A 1009 -4.31 31.45 -7.99
C ASP A 1009 -4.82 32.09 -9.30
N HIS A 1010 -6.10 32.48 -9.32
CA HIS A 1010 -6.65 33.33 -10.38
C HIS A 1010 -6.29 34.81 -10.13
N SER A 1011 -5.00 35.12 -10.18
CA SER A 1011 -4.50 36.49 -10.15
C SER A 1011 -4.80 37.22 -11.48
N GLY A 1012 -5.97 37.85 -11.55
CA GLY A 1012 -6.31 38.81 -12.60
C GLY A 1012 -5.36 40.01 -12.60
N SER A 1013 -4.89 40.41 -13.79
CA SER A 1013 -3.87 41.44 -13.97
C SER A 1013 -4.30 42.83 -13.45
N GLY A 1014 -3.77 43.23 -12.29
CA GLY A 1014 -3.76 44.62 -11.80
C GLY A 1014 -2.34 45.20 -11.85
N GLY A 1015 -2.12 46.25 -12.64
CA GLY A 1015 -0.78 46.82 -12.84
C GLY A 1015 -0.26 47.64 -11.65
N SER A 1016 0.99 47.39 -11.25
CA SER A 1016 1.66 48.18 -10.20
C SER A 1016 2.00 49.60 -10.67
N GLY A 1017 1.52 50.62 -9.95
CA GLY A 1017 1.57 52.03 -10.37
C GLY A 1017 1.92 53.04 -9.28
N GLY A 1018 2.87 52.73 -8.40
CA GLY A 1018 3.65 53.69 -7.59
C GLY A 1018 2.90 54.69 -6.68
N SER A 1019 2.73 54.35 -5.40
CA SER A 1019 2.42 55.33 -4.34
C SER A 1019 3.69 55.93 -3.73
N GLY A 1020 4.03 57.15 -4.12
CA GLY A 1020 5.05 57.96 -3.42
C GLY A 1020 4.50 58.58 -2.13
N SER A 1021 5.36 58.78 -1.13
CA SER A 1021 4.96 59.33 0.18
C SER A 1021 4.88 60.85 0.21
N SER A 1022 3.68 61.39 0.37
CA SER A 1022 3.42 62.59 1.19
C SER A 1022 1.95 62.59 1.63
N GLY A 1023 1.65 63.19 2.79
CA GLY A 1023 0.30 63.18 3.34
C GLY A 1023 -0.10 64.54 3.91
N GLY A 1024 -1.36 64.63 4.34
CA GLY A 1024 -1.89 65.74 5.14
C GLY A 1024 -2.92 66.61 4.43
N GLY A 1025 -4.09 66.77 5.06
CA GLY A 1025 -4.94 67.95 4.88
C GLY A 1025 -6.32 67.76 4.26
N GLY A 1026 -7.34 67.68 5.12
CA GLY A 1026 -8.49 68.60 5.03
C GLY A 1026 -9.66 68.27 4.09
N GLY A 1027 -10.83 67.99 4.69
CA GLY A 1027 -11.88 69.02 4.62
C GLY A 1027 -13.07 68.85 3.67
N GLY A 1028 -13.75 67.69 3.70
CA GLY A 1028 -15.22 67.61 3.82
C GLY A 1028 -16.17 68.10 2.69
N ASN A 1029 -17.43 67.66 2.83
CA ASN A 1029 -18.67 68.15 2.19
C ASN A 1029 -18.80 68.04 0.64
N SER A 1030 -19.96 67.73 0.06
CA SER A 1030 -21.28 67.42 0.64
C SER A 1030 -22.18 66.59 -0.29
N ALA A 1031 -23.02 65.76 0.33
CA ALA A 1031 -24.41 65.42 0.00
C ALA A 1031 -24.94 65.22 -1.46
N SER A 1032 -25.76 64.17 -1.61
CA SER A 1032 -26.99 64.08 -2.45
C SER A 1032 -26.88 64.18 -4.00
N SER A 1033 -27.73 63.51 -4.81
CA SER A 1033 -28.90 62.66 -4.51
C SER A 1033 -29.22 61.63 -5.61
N GLN A 1034 -30.00 60.61 -5.22
CA GLN A 1034 -30.80 59.66 -6.02
C GLN A 1034 -31.90 60.34 -6.90
N PRO A 1035 -32.68 59.61 -7.75
CA PRO A 1035 -32.34 58.52 -8.69
C PRO A 1035 -33.17 58.61 -10.02
N THR A 1036 -33.54 57.46 -10.64
CA THR A 1036 -34.50 57.26 -11.78
C THR A 1036 -34.00 57.66 -13.18
N SER A 1037 -34.45 57.10 -14.33
CA SER A 1037 -35.28 55.90 -14.69
C SER A 1037 -34.94 55.51 -16.15
N ALA A 1038 -34.64 54.26 -16.50
CA ALA A 1038 -35.53 53.12 -16.87
C ALA A 1038 -35.95 53.02 -18.36
N SER A 1039 -35.79 51.82 -18.95
CA SER A 1039 -36.27 51.34 -20.28
C SER A 1039 -35.55 51.92 -21.53
N SER A 1040 -35.54 51.28 -22.72
CA SER A 1040 -36.24 50.05 -23.16
C SER A 1040 -35.48 49.23 -24.23
N SER A 1041 -35.68 47.90 -24.19
CA SER A 1041 -35.77 46.91 -25.30
C SER A 1041 -35.08 47.14 -26.66
N CYS A 1042 -34.21 46.20 -27.06
CA CYS A 1042 -34.46 45.37 -28.26
C CYS A 1042 -33.59 44.09 -28.31
N ASP A 1043 -34.20 42.97 -28.72
CA ASP A 1043 -33.54 41.69 -29.03
C ASP A 1043 -33.08 41.65 -30.51
N THR A 1044 -31.91 41.06 -30.81
CA THR A 1044 -31.84 39.73 -31.45
C THR A 1044 -30.41 39.29 -31.85
N LYS A 1045 -30.12 38.02 -31.56
CA LYS A 1045 -29.36 37.02 -32.36
C LYS A 1045 -28.13 37.46 -33.19
N SER A 1046 -26.96 36.98 -32.75
CA SER A 1046 -25.93 36.30 -33.57
C SER A 1046 -25.33 37.01 -34.80
N PHE A 1047 -24.03 37.31 -34.77
CA PHE A 1047 -23.22 37.33 -36.00
C PHE A 1047 -21.76 36.88 -35.81
N HIS A 1048 -21.12 36.51 -36.92
CA HIS A 1048 -19.74 36.01 -36.99
C HIS A 1048 -18.83 37.06 -37.64
N GLN A 1049 -17.70 37.36 -36.99
CA GLN A 1049 -16.38 37.63 -37.56
C GLN A 1049 -16.14 38.75 -38.64
N ASP A 1050 -15.07 39.52 -38.39
CA ASP A 1050 -14.22 40.32 -39.31
C ASP A 1050 -14.79 41.43 -40.20
N CYS A 1051 -14.24 42.65 -39.99
CA CYS A 1051 -13.60 43.42 -41.05
C CYS A 1051 -12.73 44.55 -40.44
N GLY A 1052 -11.40 44.54 -40.67
CA GLY A 1052 -10.47 45.56 -40.14
C GLY A 1052 -9.89 46.50 -41.22
N LYS A 1053 -9.38 47.67 -40.80
CA LYS A 1053 -8.51 48.64 -41.53
C LYS A 1053 -8.24 49.90 -40.64
N SER A 1054 -7.28 50.81 -40.85
CA SER A 1054 -5.86 50.70 -41.28
C SER A 1054 -5.19 52.11 -41.38
N SER A 1055 -4.17 52.42 -40.56
CA SER A 1055 -3.15 53.50 -40.73
C SER A 1055 -2.24 53.50 -39.48
N ASP A 1056 -0.90 53.40 -39.47
CA ASP A 1056 0.16 54.03 -40.30
C ASP A 1056 0.34 55.54 -39.95
N SER A 1057 1.55 56.13 -39.73
CA SER A 1057 2.92 55.71 -40.11
C SER A 1057 4.07 56.28 -39.25
N GLY A 1058 5.21 55.54 -39.20
CA GLY A 1058 6.60 56.07 -39.09
C GLY A 1058 7.11 56.71 -37.78
N LYS A 1059 8.42 56.96 -37.57
CA LYS A 1059 9.72 56.62 -38.24
C LYS A 1059 10.89 57.10 -37.32
N SER A 1060 12.17 56.67 -37.37
CA SER A 1060 12.81 55.36 -37.69
C SER A 1060 14.37 55.43 -37.54
N GLY A 1061 14.99 54.85 -36.50
CA GLY A 1061 16.46 54.65 -36.37
C GLY A 1061 16.86 54.07 -35.00
N SER A 1062 17.68 53.02 -34.80
CA SER A 1062 18.90 52.48 -35.47
C SER A 1062 20.17 53.29 -35.15
N THR A 1063 21.35 52.73 -34.85
CA THR A 1063 22.03 51.43 -35.12
C THR A 1063 22.96 51.06 -33.92
N LYS A 1064 23.74 49.96 -33.77
CA LYS A 1064 24.03 48.58 -34.29
C LYS A 1064 25.06 47.99 -33.27
N ALA A 1065 25.47 46.72 -33.16
CA ALA A 1065 25.01 45.36 -33.54
C ALA A 1065 25.91 44.36 -32.76
N SER A 1066 25.54 43.10 -32.54
CA SER A 1066 26.06 41.90 -33.27
C SER A 1066 25.82 40.64 -32.41
N ALA A 1067 25.74 39.40 -32.91
CA ALA A 1067 25.44 38.88 -34.25
C ALA A 1067 25.09 37.36 -34.16
N SER A 1068 24.55 36.77 -35.24
CA SER A 1068 24.38 35.32 -35.49
C SER A 1068 23.51 34.53 -34.49
N ALA A 1069 22.25 34.13 -34.72
CA ALA A 1069 21.53 33.67 -35.93
C ALA A 1069 21.88 32.25 -36.42
N LEU A 1070 20.94 31.30 -36.22
CA LEU A 1070 20.34 30.56 -37.33
C LEU A 1070 18.96 30.00 -36.95
N ALA A 1071 17.97 30.21 -37.82
CA ALA A 1071 16.73 29.43 -37.91
C ALA A 1071 16.64 28.84 -39.33
N ILE A 1072 15.60 28.05 -39.63
CA ILE A 1072 15.42 27.27 -40.87
C ILE A 1072 16.16 25.92 -40.86
N ILE A 1073 15.70 24.97 -40.03
CA ILE A 1073 15.47 23.56 -40.44
C ILE A 1073 14.16 23.06 -39.80
N ILE A 1074 13.01 23.54 -40.27
CA ILE A 1074 11.69 22.95 -39.96
C ILE A 1074 10.91 22.75 -41.26
N ALA A 1075 11.35 21.77 -42.06
CA ALA A 1075 10.61 21.15 -43.15
C ALA A 1075 11.34 19.86 -43.56
N GLY A 1076 10.81 18.68 -43.22
CA GLY A 1076 11.39 17.41 -43.72
C GLY A 1076 11.08 16.12 -42.95
N VAL A 1077 10.92 16.16 -41.62
CA VAL A 1077 10.83 14.91 -40.80
C VAL A 1077 9.38 14.54 -40.41
N ALA A 1078 8.44 15.47 -40.49
CA ALA A 1078 7.02 15.28 -40.16
C ALA A 1078 6.21 14.42 -41.17
N LEU A 1079 6.88 13.53 -41.90
CA LEU A 1079 6.29 12.66 -42.93
C LEU A 1079 6.86 11.22 -42.93
N TYR A 1080 7.50 10.80 -41.83
CA TYR A 1080 7.97 9.42 -41.63
C TYR A 1080 7.36 8.72 -40.40
N TRP A 1081 6.35 9.33 -39.75
CA TRP A 1081 5.62 8.72 -38.63
C TRP A 1081 4.15 9.19 -38.57
N LEU A 1082 3.43 8.93 -39.66
CA LEU A 1082 1.98 8.71 -39.70
C LEU A 1082 1.73 7.25 -40.07
#